data_AF-A0A964EWE7-F1
#
_entry.id   AF-A0A964EWE7-F1
#
_cell.length_a   1.000
_cell.length_b   1.000
_cell.length_c   1.000
_cell.angle_alpha   90.00
_cell.angle_beta   90.00
_cell.angle_gamma   90.00
#
_symmetry.space_group_name_H-M   'P 1'
#
loop_
_entity.id
_entity.type
_entity.pdbx_description
1 polymer ?
#
loop_
_entity_poly.entity_id
_entity_poly.type
_entity_poly.pdbx_seq_one_letter_code
_entity_poly.pdbx_strand_id
1 'polypeptide(L)'
;MNVLLTLLLAPPALAATLTVGPSGDHATVQEAVDAASDGDELRIEAGTFEERVDIGKDLTLIGAGAGTVLTSTDVVVVIAEATVVLQDLTVTAAGERGVSASDADLTLTRVAVGGASGDRSGGGIYLYEGALTIADSSFADADVGTGDGGHVAAFLADVTVTDTSFSSGVAQKGGAVYLYDCEATFTRASFSQNTAHPVDAQARGGAIRAELGTLTLDTTIFDENAADFGGAVSVNAGALFDEDSAYTENTTNGLYGGALAIWDSDAAISRSWFEANAALDSSGGGQAYGGAVLVAGDTGGQVTISGSTFLENQATDYGGAIHASSGTLELDDLTLEGNAAGSGGAIYASTAGRILIQRSEFVGNVSGNGSGIRWRPSEAGAHLHVEDSAFDGNVSTQRGGGIYAYGGEHLEINSTRFTSNEAALGGGMMTFGVDIVAVHNNIFCDNSATGDSQSYGGGALAYESGDTSSLWANNVFAENHAEVRGGGLLLWNSADAEVVNNDFLSNSADTGGQAMFFRDTAGRFVNNLVMEHPQGTAVESSSSPTVALDYNDLYNNLDNLDSNLAGQAGSNNLAVDPGFEVRWSGGCDRDTWFLATESPLVDAGDPSISDWDGSRSDIGAYGGPYVDVRLFTDEDEDGWLATEDCDDTDPDVHPEAPEQPYDGIDQDCDGVDLVDVDEDGWDAVEAGGEDCDDDAAAVNPGATEVWYNGLDEDCDGNDDDQDVDGHGATEAGGDDCDDLDPLIHPGATDTPDDGVDSDCDGSDGPGTGTDDTGIGADDTGVGPGSGDGGKPACGGCAHPGASPWFALGLVLALSRRRRR
;
A
#
# COMPACT_ATOMS: atom_id res chain seq x y z
N MET A 1 -52.59 -48.25 -48.52
CA MET A 1 -51.24 -47.66 -48.36
C MET A 1 -51.43 -46.18 -48.15
N ASN A 2 -50.57 -45.54 -47.34
CA ASN A 2 -50.77 -44.25 -46.66
C ASN A 2 -51.69 -44.34 -45.43
N VAL A 3 -51.07 -44.56 -44.27
CA VAL A 3 -51.58 -44.09 -42.98
C VAL A 3 -50.93 -42.73 -42.75
N LEU A 4 -51.74 -41.72 -42.46
CA LEU A 4 -51.27 -40.36 -42.19
C LEU A 4 -50.81 -40.29 -40.72
N LEU A 5 -49.52 -40.05 -40.50
CA LEU A 5 -48.98 -39.87 -39.15
C LEU A 5 -49.25 -38.42 -38.71
N THR A 6 -50.32 -38.21 -37.93
CA THR A 6 -50.56 -36.93 -37.24
C THR A 6 -49.56 -36.78 -36.11
N LEU A 7 -48.53 -35.96 -36.34
CA LEU A 7 -47.66 -35.45 -35.29
C LEU A 7 -48.50 -34.49 -34.42
N LEU A 8 -48.86 -34.89 -33.20
CA LEU A 8 -49.34 -33.95 -32.21
C LEU A 8 -48.13 -33.15 -31.72
N LEU A 9 -48.01 -31.89 -32.14
CA LEU A 9 -47.31 -30.91 -31.32
C LEU A 9 -48.19 -30.68 -30.08
N ALA A 10 -47.73 -31.15 -28.93
CA ALA A 10 -48.20 -30.61 -27.67
C ALA A 10 -47.83 -29.11 -27.62
N PRO A 11 -48.68 -28.23 -27.08
CA PRO A 11 -48.21 -26.89 -26.71
C PRO A 11 -47.07 -27.03 -25.69
N PRO A 12 -46.14 -26.06 -25.61
CA PRO A 12 -45.22 -26.03 -24.48
C PRO A 12 -46.05 -26.05 -23.19
N ALA A 13 -45.65 -26.91 -22.25
CA ALA A 13 -46.19 -26.85 -20.91
C ALA A 13 -45.85 -25.44 -20.37
N LEU A 14 -46.87 -24.72 -19.92
CA LEU A 14 -46.65 -23.50 -19.15
C LEU A 14 -46.14 -23.94 -17.79
N ALA A 15 -44.98 -23.43 -17.38
CA ALA A 15 -44.47 -23.53 -16.02
C ALA A 15 -45.61 -23.25 -15.03
N ALA A 16 -45.90 -24.23 -14.19
CA ALA A 16 -46.87 -24.13 -13.12
C ALA A 16 -46.19 -23.57 -11.88
N THR A 17 -46.96 -22.84 -11.05
CA THR A 17 -46.54 -22.48 -9.70
C THR A 17 -47.23 -23.40 -8.71
N LEU A 18 -46.46 -24.17 -7.96
CA LEU A 18 -46.92 -25.02 -6.86
C LEU A 18 -46.64 -24.29 -5.54
N THR A 19 -47.51 -24.45 -4.54
CA THR A 19 -47.32 -23.83 -3.22
C THR A 19 -47.04 -24.88 -2.14
N VAL A 20 -46.07 -24.60 -1.28
CA VAL A 20 -45.59 -25.51 -0.22
C VAL A 20 -45.71 -24.84 1.14
N GLY A 21 -46.37 -25.51 2.09
CA GLY A 21 -46.46 -25.05 3.48
C GLY A 21 -47.82 -25.31 4.13
N PRO A 22 -48.04 -24.85 5.37
CA PRO A 22 -49.29 -25.04 6.11
C PRO A 22 -50.57 -24.57 5.39
N SER A 23 -50.47 -23.60 4.46
CA SER A 23 -51.57 -23.16 3.59
C SER A 23 -51.38 -23.48 2.10
N GLY A 24 -50.30 -24.18 1.73
CA GLY A 24 -49.99 -24.57 0.36
C GLY A 24 -50.78 -25.76 -0.18
N ASP A 25 -50.63 -26.01 -1.48
CA ASP A 25 -51.16 -27.20 -2.17
C ASP A 25 -50.45 -28.49 -1.73
N HIS A 26 -49.19 -28.39 -1.28
CA HIS A 26 -48.34 -29.48 -0.80
C HIS A 26 -47.85 -29.21 0.63
N ALA A 27 -47.76 -30.26 1.45
CA ALA A 27 -47.37 -30.11 2.85
C ALA A 27 -45.84 -30.10 3.05
N THR A 28 -45.10 -30.71 2.12
CA THR A 28 -43.63 -30.82 2.14
C THR A 28 -43.06 -30.43 0.76
N VAL A 29 -41.78 -30.08 0.72
CA VAL A 29 -41.07 -29.69 -0.51
C VAL A 29 -40.95 -30.88 -1.45
N GLN A 30 -40.62 -32.08 -0.96
CA GLN A 30 -40.55 -33.27 -1.81
C GLN A 30 -41.90 -33.63 -2.44
N GLU A 31 -43.03 -33.46 -1.71
CA GLU A 31 -44.36 -33.69 -2.29
C GLU A 31 -44.66 -32.77 -3.49
N ALA A 32 -44.13 -31.54 -3.49
CA ALA A 32 -44.25 -30.62 -4.61
C ALA A 32 -43.26 -30.96 -5.74
N VAL A 33 -42.01 -31.31 -5.41
CA VAL A 33 -41.02 -31.76 -6.41
C VAL A 33 -41.51 -33.00 -7.15
N ASP A 34 -42.11 -33.98 -6.46
CA ASP A 34 -42.71 -35.17 -7.08
C ASP A 34 -43.85 -34.83 -8.06
N ALA A 35 -44.62 -33.79 -7.76
CA ALA A 35 -45.77 -33.35 -8.56
C ALA A 35 -45.40 -32.42 -9.73
N ALA A 36 -44.27 -31.72 -9.64
CA ALA A 36 -43.80 -30.75 -10.63
C ALA A 36 -43.32 -31.37 -11.95
N SER A 37 -43.32 -30.56 -13.01
CA SER A 37 -42.73 -30.81 -14.34
C SER A 37 -41.49 -29.92 -14.56
N ASP A 38 -40.74 -30.18 -15.64
CA ASP A 38 -39.61 -29.32 -16.03
C ASP A 38 -40.04 -27.85 -16.22
N GLY A 39 -39.33 -26.94 -15.56
CA GLY A 39 -39.54 -25.50 -15.59
C GLY A 39 -40.56 -24.97 -14.58
N ASP A 40 -41.14 -25.81 -13.71
CA ASP A 40 -42.11 -25.37 -12.69
C ASP A 40 -41.45 -24.59 -11.54
N GLU A 41 -42.24 -23.74 -10.89
CA GLU A 41 -41.85 -22.88 -9.76
C GLU A 41 -42.52 -23.37 -8.46
N LEU A 42 -41.74 -23.58 -7.40
CA LEU A 42 -42.20 -23.99 -6.08
C LEU A 42 -42.08 -22.81 -5.11
N ARG A 43 -43.21 -22.25 -4.67
CA ARG A 43 -43.24 -21.20 -3.64
C ARG A 43 -43.42 -21.79 -2.26
N ILE A 44 -42.41 -21.61 -1.43
CA ILE A 44 -42.31 -22.21 -0.10
C ILE A 44 -42.61 -21.14 0.96
N GLU A 45 -43.65 -21.37 1.77
CA GLU A 45 -44.03 -20.49 2.88
C GLU A 45 -42.91 -20.42 3.95
N ALA A 46 -42.94 -19.40 4.81
CA ALA A 46 -42.00 -19.29 5.93
C ALA A 46 -42.22 -20.43 6.94
N GLY A 47 -41.15 -21.11 7.34
CA GLY A 47 -41.19 -22.29 8.20
C GLY A 47 -39.92 -23.15 8.06
N THR A 48 -39.77 -24.12 8.96
CA THR A 48 -38.68 -25.12 8.89
C THR A 48 -39.20 -26.41 8.30
N PHE A 49 -38.56 -26.89 7.23
CA PHE A 49 -38.88 -28.11 6.50
C PHE A 49 -37.75 -29.11 6.74
N GLU A 50 -37.99 -30.09 7.61
CA GLU A 50 -37.04 -31.14 7.98
C GLU A 50 -37.22 -32.36 7.04
N GLU A 51 -36.64 -32.28 5.84
CA GLU A 51 -36.73 -33.30 4.79
C GLU A 51 -35.51 -33.28 3.86
N ARG A 52 -35.25 -34.41 3.19
CA ARG A 52 -34.29 -34.51 2.09
C ARG A 52 -35.03 -34.33 0.77
N VAL A 53 -34.56 -33.40 -0.07
CA VAL A 53 -35.19 -33.03 -1.35
C VAL A 53 -34.38 -33.58 -2.51
N ASP A 54 -34.90 -34.57 -3.23
CA ASP A 54 -34.33 -35.16 -4.44
C ASP A 54 -34.92 -34.51 -5.70
N ILE A 55 -34.07 -33.82 -6.49
CA ILE A 55 -34.42 -33.13 -7.73
C ILE A 55 -33.66 -33.76 -8.90
N GLY A 56 -34.39 -34.08 -9.97
CA GLY A 56 -33.84 -34.61 -11.24
C GLY A 56 -34.68 -34.16 -12.43
N LYS A 57 -35.04 -32.88 -12.41
CA LYS A 57 -35.88 -32.15 -13.37
C LYS A 57 -35.63 -30.65 -13.19
N ASP A 58 -35.83 -29.83 -14.21
CA ASP A 58 -35.55 -28.39 -14.11
C ASP A 58 -36.56 -27.70 -13.18
N LEU A 59 -36.13 -26.98 -12.13
CA LEU A 59 -37.03 -26.34 -11.15
C LEU A 59 -36.50 -25.01 -10.60
N THR A 60 -37.43 -24.15 -10.16
CA THR A 60 -37.14 -22.95 -9.37
C THR A 60 -37.83 -23.04 -8.01
N LEU A 61 -37.08 -23.01 -6.90
CA LEU A 61 -37.59 -23.03 -5.53
C LEU A 61 -37.40 -21.63 -4.91
N ILE A 62 -38.50 -20.97 -4.54
CA ILE A 62 -38.51 -19.61 -3.99
C ILE A 62 -39.11 -19.65 -2.58
N GLY A 63 -38.33 -19.28 -1.57
CA GLY A 63 -38.79 -19.12 -0.20
C GLY A 63 -39.45 -17.77 0.08
N ALA A 64 -39.89 -17.59 1.32
CA ALA A 64 -40.45 -16.33 1.83
C ALA A 64 -39.39 -15.44 2.51
N GLY A 65 -38.11 -15.60 2.15
CA GLY A 65 -36.94 -15.04 2.82
C GLY A 65 -36.29 -16.05 3.78
N ALA A 66 -35.27 -15.62 4.52
CA ALA A 66 -34.45 -16.47 5.41
C ALA A 66 -35.22 -17.27 6.49
N GLY A 67 -36.50 -16.92 6.75
CA GLY A 67 -37.41 -17.69 7.60
C GLY A 67 -37.97 -18.98 6.97
N THR A 68 -37.78 -19.18 5.67
CA THR A 68 -37.96 -20.48 5.00
C THR A 68 -36.65 -21.26 5.11
N VAL A 69 -36.63 -22.28 5.97
CA VAL A 69 -35.43 -23.08 6.28
C VAL A 69 -35.61 -24.51 5.80
N LEU A 70 -34.78 -24.95 4.86
CA LEU A 70 -34.66 -26.34 4.46
C LEU A 70 -33.56 -27.00 5.30
N THR A 71 -33.84 -28.14 5.92
CA THR A 71 -32.88 -28.84 6.78
C THR A 71 -33.03 -30.36 6.77
N SER A 72 -31.95 -31.07 7.04
CA SER A 72 -31.85 -32.54 7.03
C SER A 72 -30.72 -33.00 7.96
N THR A 73 -30.84 -34.21 8.50
CA THR A 73 -29.74 -34.90 9.21
C THR A 73 -28.81 -35.67 8.28
N ASP A 74 -29.02 -35.56 6.98
CA ASP A 74 -28.22 -36.12 5.88
C ASP A 74 -27.89 -34.94 4.92
N VAL A 75 -27.83 -35.15 3.61
CA VAL A 75 -27.88 -34.06 2.63
C VAL A 75 -29.28 -33.42 2.62
N VAL A 76 -29.38 -32.10 2.49
CA VAL A 76 -30.67 -31.37 2.42
C VAL A 76 -31.26 -31.41 1.01
N VAL A 77 -30.50 -31.00 0.00
CA VAL A 77 -30.93 -30.98 -1.41
C VAL A 77 -29.97 -31.81 -2.27
N VAL A 78 -30.50 -32.70 -3.10
CA VAL A 78 -29.72 -33.52 -4.03
C VAL A 78 -30.22 -33.28 -5.44
N ILE A 79 -29.31 -32.93 -6.34
CA ILE A 79 -29.61 -32.55 -7.73
C ILE A 79 -28.78 -33.44 -8.67
N ALA A 80 -29.42 -34.02 -9.69
CA ALA A 80 -28.74 -34.78 -10.74
C ALA A 80 -29.35 -34.52 -12.12
N GLU A 81 -28.52 -34.30 -13.13
CA GLU A 81 -28.93 -34.11 -14.54
C GLU A 81 -30.03 -33.02 -14.74
N ALA A 82 -29.92 -31.88 -14.05
CA ALA A 82 -30.98 -30.85 -14.01
C ALA A 82 -30.46 -29.42 -13.76
N THR A 83 -31.25 -28.41 -14.17
CA THR A 83 -31.05 -26.99 -13.82
C THR A 83 -31.95 -26.59 -12.64
N VAL A 84 -31.36 -26.14 -11.53
CA VAL A 84 -32.10 -25.78 -10.31
C VAL A 84 -31.74 -24.39 -9.82
N VAL A 85 -32.77 -23.58 -9.54
CA VAL A 85 -32.64 -22.27 -8.90
C VAL A 85 -33.17 -22.35 -7.47
N LEU A 86 -32.37 -21.90 -6.49
CA LEU A 86 -32.75 -21.69 -5.09
C LEU A 86 -32.74 -20.18 -4.80
N GLN A 87 -33.86 -19.64 -4.30
CA GLN A 87 -34.02 -18.20 -4.09
C GLN A 87 -34.70 -17.86 -2.77
N ASP A 88 -34.27 -16.79 -2.10
CA ASP A 88 -34.92 -16.20 -0.93
C ASP A 88 -35.22 -17.22 0.19
N LEU A 89 -34.24 -18.06 0.55
CA LEU A 89 -34.39 -19.15 1.53
C LEU A 89 -33.09 -19.44 2.29
N THR A 90 -33.19 -20.26 3.33
CA THR A 90 -32.05 -20.78 4.09
C THR A 90 -31.92 -22.28 3.87
N VAL A 91 -30.71 -22.77 3.60
CA VAL A 91 -30.35 -24.19 3.61
C VAL A 91 -29.42 -24.43 4.81
N THR A 92 -29.73 -25.40 5.67
CA THR A 92 -28.88 -25.72 6.82
C THR A 92 -28.81 -27.23 7.04
N ALA A 93 -27.62 -27.80 6.91
CA ALA A 93 -27.41 -29.22 7.12
C ALA A 93 -27.03 -29.50 8.58
N ALA A 94 -27.76 -30.42 9.22
CA ALA A 94 -27.41 -30.95 10.55
C ALA A 94 -26.60 -32.27 10.45
N GLY A 95 -26.10 -32.58 9.25
CA GLY A 95 -25.56 -33.89 8.88
C GLY A 95 -24.42 -33.79 7.88
N GLU A 96 -24.65 -34.18 6.62
CA GLU A 96 -23.55 -34.38 5.66
C GLU A 96 -23.17 -33.13 4.88
N ARG A 97 -24.11 -32.51 4.14
CA ARG A 97 -23.90 -31.32 3.28
C ARG A 97 -25.22 -30.58 3.05
N GLY A 98 -25.19 -29.28 2.76
CA GLY A 98 -26.39 -28.54 2.35
C GLY A 98 -26.95 -29.05 1.02
N VAL A 99 -26.22 -28.82 -0.07
CA VAL A 99 -26.58 -29.24 -1.43
C VAL A 99 -25.54 -30.20 -2.00
N SER A 100 -25.98 -31.22 -2.72
CA SER A 100 -25.13 -32.09 -3.53
C SER A 100 -25.63 -32.11 -4.97
N ALA A 101 -24.90 -31.49 -5.88
CA ALA A 101 -25.18 -31.44 -7.31
C ALA A 101 -24.18 -32.32 -8.09
N SER A 102 -24.66 -32.99 -9.14
CA SER A 102 -23.80 -33.74 -10.07
C SER A 102 -24.41 -33.72 -11.47
N ASP A 103 -23.58 -33.46 -12.50
CA ASP A 103 -24.04 -33.24 -13.88
C ASP A 103 -25.16 -32.19 -13.96
N ALA A 104 -25.06 -31.10 -13.18
CA ALA A 104 -26.19 -30.22 -12.88
C ALA A 104 -25.80 -28.73 -12.75
N ASP A 105 -26.73 -27.86 -13.15
CA ASP A 105 -26.57 -26.41 -13.07
C ASP A 105 -27.34 -25.89 -11.85
N LEU A 106 -26.63 -25.22 -10.93
CA LEU A 106 -27.18 -24.73 -9.67
C LEU A 106 -27.03 -23.20 -9.57
N THR A 107 -28.15 -22.50 -9.40
CA THR A 107 -28.17 -21.06 -9.12
C THR A 107 -28.69 -20.78 -7.71
N LEU A 108 -27.94 -20.02 -6.91
CA LEU A 108 -28.38 -19.46 -5.64
C LEU A 108 -28.54 -17.95 -5.75
N THR A 109 -29.62 -17.38 -5.22
CA THR A 109 -29.79 -15.93 -5.13
C THR A 109 -30.49 -15.52 -3.84
N ARG A 110 -29.82 -14.71 -3.01
CA ARG A 110 -30.27 -14.38 -1.64
C ARG A 110 -30.55 -15.62 -0.80
N VAL A 111 -29.61 -16.55 -0.82
CA VAL A 111 -29.66 -17.79 -0.04
C VAL A 111 -28.65 -17.74 1.11
N ALA A 112 -29.11 -18.07 2.31
CA ALA A 112 -28.23 -18.31 3.45
C ALA A 112 -27.92 -19.80 3.55
N VAL A 113 -26.64 -20.17 3.53
CA VAL A 113 -26.19 -21.57 3.67
C VAL A 113 -25.44 -21.71 4.99
N GLY A 114 -26.06 -22.43 5.93
CA GLY A 114 -25.41 -22.89 7.15
C GLY A 114 -24.68 -24.20 6.90
N GLY A 115 -23.37 -24.21 7.15
CA GLY A 115 -22.50 -25.34 6.88
C GLY A 115 -22.85 -26.61 7.65
N ALA A 116 -22.67 -27.75 7.00
CA ALA A 116 -22.60 -29.03 7.69
C ALA A 116 -21.33 -29.13 8.54
N SER A 117 -21.37 -29.97 9.58
CA SER A 117 -20.18 -30.41 10.32
C SER A 117 -19.97 -31.92 10.17
N GLY A 118 -18.79 -32.33 9.68
CA GLY A 118 -18.54 -33.73 9.27
C GLY A 118 -17.13 -33.99 8.75
N ASP A 119 -16.97 -35.06 7.96
CA ASP A 119 -15.69 -35.49 7.31
C ASP A 119 -15.81 -35.49 5.77
N ARG A 120 -16.80 -34.80 5.22
CA ARG A 120 -17.09 -34.75 3.79
C ARG A 120 -16.91 -33.32 3.32
N SER A 121 -16.20 -33.14 2.20
CA SER A 121 -15.99 -31.86 1.49
C SER A 121 -17.28 -31.04 1.32
N GLY A 122 -17.22 -29.76 0.95
CA GLY A 122 -18.39 -28.99 0.50
C GLY A 122 -19.57 -29.03 1.47
N GLY A 123 -19.35 -28.66 2.74
CA GLY A 123 -20.34 -28.75 3.81
C GLY A 123 -21.59 -27.89 3.55
N GLY A 124 -21.44 -26.80 2.81
CA GLY A 124 -22.54 -26.07 2.17
C GLY A 124 -22.97 -26.71 0.85
N ILE A 125 -22.07 -26.78 -0.14
CA ILE A 125 -22.34 -27.25 -1.51
C ILE A 125 -21.24 -28.19 -1.99
N TYR A 126 -21.66 -29.32 -2.57
CA TYR A 126 -20.86 -30.12 -3.50
C TYR A 126 -21.33 -29.93 -4.93
N LEU A 127 -20.39 -29.74 -5.86
CA LEU A 127 -20.63 -29.85 -7.30
C LEU A 127 -19.59 -30.77 -7.95
N TYR A 128 -20.06 -31.68 -8.80
CA TYR A 128 -19.22 -32.51 -9.66
C TYR A 128 -19.80 -32.51 -11.08
N GLU A 129 -19.13 -31.82 -12.01
CA GLU A 129 -19.57 -31.52 -13.38
C GLU A 129 -20.88 -30.68 -13.45
N GLY A 130 -20.86 -29.61 -14.26
CA GLY A 130 -21.95 -28.63 -14.39
C GLY A 130 -21.53 -27.20 -13.99
N ALA A 131 -22.50 -26.30 -13.78
CA ALA A 131 -22.24 -24.91 -13.40
C ALA A 131 -22.79 -24.53 -12.01
N LEU A 132 -22.07 -23.69 -11.28
CA LEU A 132 -22.50 -23.08 -10.01
C LEU A 132 -22.53 -21.55 -10.15
N THR A 133 -23.71 -20.94 -10.01
CA THR A 133 -23.88 -19.49 -9.92
C THR A 133 -24.39 -19.10 -8.54
N ILE A 134 -23.73 -18.16 -7.87
CA ILE A 134 -24.13 -17.67 -6.54
C ILE A 134 -24.16 -16.14 -6.56
N ALA A 135 -25.28 -15.54 -6.17
CA ALA A 135 -25.46 -14.09 -6.07
C ALA A 135 -26.11 -13.67 -4.75
N ASP A 136 -25.74 -12.50 -4.20
CA ASP A 136 -26.36 -11.88 -3.02
C ASP A 136 -26.47 -12.81 -1.79
N SER A 137 -25.57 -13.78 -1.62
CA SER A 137 -25.74 -14.93 -0.71
C SER A 137 -24.71 -14.95 0.42
N SER A 138 -24.91 -15.82 1.42
CA SER A 138 -24.01 -15.91 2.57
C SER A 138 -23.80 -17.35 3.03
N PHE A 139 -22.55 -17.74 3.24
CA PHE A 139 -22.13 -19.04 3.74
C PHE A 139 -21.42 -18.88 5.08
N ALA A 140 -21.87 -19.59 6.10
CA ALA A 140 -21.35 -19.46 7.46
C ALA A 140 -21.30 -20.80 8.21
N ASP A 141 -20.36 -20.89 9.16
CA ASP A 141 -20.24 -21.97 10.14
C ASP A 141 -20.18 -23.38 9.54
N ALA A 142 -19.13 -23.68 8.75
CA ALA A 142 -18.87 -25.02 8.23
C ALA A 142 -17.59 -25.61 8.85
N ASP A 143 -17.62 -26.87 9.27
CA ASP A 143 -16.43 -27.60 9.74
C ASP A 143 -16.44 -29.01 9.18
N VAL A 144 -15.76 -29.20 8.04
CA VAL A 144 -15.71 -30.47 7.33
C VAL A 144 -14.51 -31.34 7.72
N GLY A 145 -13.75 -30.96 8.75
CA GLY A 145 -12.68 -31.79 9.34
C GLY A 145 -11.63 -32.26 8.33
N THR A 146 -11.77 -33.49 7.84
CA THR A 146 -10.89 -34.11 6.82
C THR A 146 -11.36 -33.93 5.37
N GLY A 147 -12.47 -33.23 5.14
CA GLY A 147 -12.95 -32.82 3.82
C GLY A 147 -12.26 -31.56 3.30
N ASP A 148 -12.41 -31.29 2.01
CA ASP A 148 -11.95 -30.05 1.36
C ASP A 148 -13.12 -29.07 1.13
N GLY A 149 -12.91 -27.76 1.12
CA GLY A 149 -13.94 -26.78 0.78
C GLY A 149 -15.05 -26.73 1.83
N GLY A 150 -14.83 -26.07 2.97
CA GLY A 150 -15.79 -26.11 4.09
C GLY A 150 -17.19 -25.68 3.69
N HIS A 151 -17.29 -24.58 2.92
CA HIS A 151 -18.53 -24.12 2.32
C HIS A 151 -18.81 -24.75 0.97
N VAL A 152 -17.86 -24.71 0.03
CA VAL A 152 -18.06 -25.19 -1.36
C VAL A 152 -16.90 -26.07 -1.79
N ALA A 153 -17.21 -27.22 -2.37
CA ALA A 153 -16.23 -28.06 -3.07
C ALA A 153 -16.74 -28.38 -4.48
N ALA A 154 -16.06 -27.86 -5.50
CA ALA A 154 -16.40 -28.00 -6.91
C ALA A 154 -15.29 -28.70 -7.71
N PHE A 155 -15.71 -29.50 -8.69
CA PHE A 155 -14.84 -30.34 -9.51
C PHE A 155 -15.35 -30.30 -10.96
N LEU A 156 -14.45 -30.04 -11.93
CA LEU A 156 -14.77 -30.09 -13.37
C LEU A 156 -15.95 -29.18 -13.75
N ALA A 157 -15.97 -27.96 -13.20
CA ALA A 157 -17.16 -27.10 -13.19
C ALA A 157 -16.83 -25.63 -13.46
N ASP A 158 -17.81 -24.92 -14.04
CA ASP A 158 -17.80 -23.46 -14.15
C ASP A 158 -18.39 -22.87 -12.86
N VAL A 159 -17.68 -21.97 -12.19
CA VAL A 159 -18.11 -21.38 -10.90
C VAL A 159 -18.12 -19.86 -11.01
N THR A 160 -19.27 -19.24 -10.79
CA THR A 160 -19.43 -17.77 -10.77
C THR A 160 -20.06 -17.34 -9.45
N VAL A 161 -19.37 -16.47 -8.72
CA VAL A 161 -19.83 -15.96 -7.43
C VAL A 161 -19.78 -14.43 -7.43
N THR A 162 -20.86 -13.80 -6.97
CA THR A 162 -20.99 -12.34 -6.99
C THR A 162 -21.67 -11.83 -5.72
N ASP A 163 -21.16 -10.74 -5.14
CA ASP A 163 -21.76 -10.07 -3.97
C ASP A 163 -22.14 -11.05 -2.83
N THR A 164 -21.19 -11.93 -2.47
CA THR A 164 -21.44 -13.10 -1.60
C THR A 164 -20.35 -13.28 -0.55
N SER A 165 -20.75 -13.60 0.68
CA SER A 165 -19.83 -13.81 1.81
C SER A 165 -19.62 -15.28 2.17
N PHE A 166 -18.40 -15.60 2.61
CA PHE A 166 -17.99 -16.90 3.15
C PHE A 166 -17.22 -16.69 4.45
N SER A 167 -17.82 -17.04 5.59
CA SER A 167 -17.23 -16.83 6.91
C SER A 167 -17.04 -18.13 7.67
N SER A 168 -15.95 -18.24 8.42
CA SER A 168 -15.73 -19.31 9.41
C SER A 168 -15.87 -20.73 8.85
N GLY A 169 -15.43 -20.94 7.61
CA GLY A 169 -15.30 -22.26 7.00
C GLY A 169 -14.00 -22.96 7.43
N VAL A 170 -14.09 -24.21 7.85
CA VAL A 170 -12.97 -25.05 8.29
C VAL A 170 -12.89 -26.34 7.47
N ALA A 171 -11.72 -26.62 6.89
CA ALA A 171 -11.47 -27.78 6.04
C ALA A 171 -9.99 -28.23 6.07
N GLN A 172 -9.66 -29.34 5.42
CA GLN A 172 -8.25 -29.75 5.19
C GLN A 172 -7.55 -28.87 4.14
N LYS A 173 -8.29 -28.46 3.10
CA LYS A 173 -7.87 -27.51 2.06
C LYS A 173 -9.05 -26.62 1.69
N GLY A 174 -8.82 -25.34 1.39
CA GLY A 174 -9.89 -24.43 1.01
C GLY A 174 -10.90 -24.30 2.16
N GLY A 175 -10.53 -23.62 3.25
CA GLY A 175 -11.39 -23.55 4.44
C GLY A 175 -12.82 -23.08 4.10
N ALA A 176 -12.96 -22.12 3.18
CA ALA A 176 -14.23 -21.84 2.52
C ALA A 176 -14.45 -22.68 1.25
N VAL A 177 -13.54 -22.59 0.28
CA VAL A 177 -13.79 -23.07 -1.10
C VAL A 177 -12.63 -23.93 -1.61
N TYR A 178 -12.97 -25.10 -2.15
CA TYR A 178 -12.06 -25.97 -2.88
C TYR A 178 -12.50 -26.13 -4.34
N LEU A 179 -11.57 -25.94 -5.27
CA LEU A 179 -11.75 -26.00 -6.71
C LEU A 179 -10.73 -26.95 -7.32
N TYR A 180 -11.18 -27.89 -8.14
CA TYR A 180 -10.32 -28.81 -8.87
C TYR A 180 -10.70 -28.86 -10.34
N ASP A 181 -9.80 -28.43 -11.21
CA ASP A 181 -9.99 -28.38 -12.67
C ASP A 181 -11.27 -27.61 -13.03
N CYS A 182 -11.41 -26.40 -12.47
CA CYS A 182 -12.57 -25.52 -12.59
C CYS A 182 -12.18 -24.17 -13.18
N GLU A 183 -13.09 -23.55 -13.91
CA GLU A 183 -13.00 -22.14 -14.31
C GLU A 183 -13.85 -21.32 -13.32
N ALA A 184 -13.20 -20.58 -12.42
CA ALA A 184 -13.86 -19.93 -11.30
C ALA A 184 -13.67 -18.41 -11.29
N THR A 185 -14.75 -17.66 -11.10
CA THR A 185 -14.75 -16.19 -10.98
C THR A 185 -15.46 -15.76 -9.70
N PHE A 186 -14.80 -14.92 -8.90
CA PHE A 186 -15.36 -14.28 -7.72
C PHE A 186 -15.29 -12.76 -7.90
N THR A 187 -16.45 -12.10 -7.88
CA THR A 187 -16.58 -10.65 -8.04
C THR A 187 -17.25 -10.05 -6.80
N ARG A 188 -16.58 -9.12 -6.09
CA ARG A 188 -17.08 -8.52 -4.83
C ARG A 188 -17.49 -9.57 -3.80
N ALA A 189 -16.73 -10.67 -3.74
CA ALA A 189 -16.89 -11.68 -2.69
C ALA A 189 -16.10 -11.29 -1.43
N SER A 190 -16.49 -11.82 -0.28
CA SER A 190 -15.75 -11.60 0.99
C SER A 190 -15.50 -12.92 1.71
N PHE A 191 -14.25 -13.19 2.05
CA PHE A 191 -13.80 -14.37 2.77
C PHE A 191 -13.20 -13.96 4.11
N SER A 192 -13.90 -14.23 5.21
CA SER A 192 -13.47 -13.84 6.56
C SER A 192 -13.27 -15.03 7.49
N GLN A 193 -12.14 -15.09 8.20
CA GLN A 193 -11.88 -16.09 9.26
C GLN A 193 -11.99 -17.55 8.81
N ASN A 194 -11.72 -17.86 7.54
CA ASN A 194 -11.72 -19.23 7.04
C ASN A 194 -10.38 -19.91 7.31
N THR A 195 -10.40 -21.16 7.74
CA THR A 195 -9.21 -21.89 8.19
C THR A 195 -9.04 -23.22 7.47
N ALA A 196 -7.89 -23.42 6.84
CA ALA A 196 -7.43 -24.74 6.44
C ALA A 196 -6.56 -25.33 7.57
N HIS A 197 -6.94 -26.49 8.14
CA HIS A 197 -6.21 -27.12 9.25
C HIS A 197 -5.58 -28.47 8.84
N PRO A 198 -4.30 -28.72 9.15
CA PRO A 198 -3.66 -29.98 8.80
C PRO A 198 -4.11 -31.12 9.72
N VAL A 199 -4.74 -32.15 9.15
CA VAL A 199 -4.89 -33.45 9.83
C VAL A 199 -3.76 -34.40 9.42
N ASP A 200 -3.39 -34.44 8.14
CA ASP A 200 -2.34 -35.29 7.56
C ASP A 200 -1.33 -34.50 6.67
N ALA A 201 -0.91 -33.33 7.18
CA ALA A 201 0.10 -32.39 6.65
C ALA A 201 -0.28 -31.52 5.42
N GLN A 202 0.18 -30.27 5.47
CA GLN A 202 0.05 -29.21 4.44
C GLN A 202 -1.39 -28.77 4.16
N ALA A 203 -1.97 -28.01 5.09
CA ALA A 203 -3.21 -27.30 4.84
C ALA A 203 -3.01 -26.13 3.86
N ARG A 204 -3.84 -26.02 2.81
CA ARG A 204 -3.63 -25.05 1.72
C ARG A 204 -4.88 -24.22 1.44
N GLY A 205 -4.72 -22.90 1.33
CA GLY A 205 -5.80 -21.95 1.04
C GLY A 205 -6.79 -21.86 2.19
N GLY A 206 -6.59 -20.93 3.12
CA GLY A 206 -7.50 -20.80 4.27
C GLY A 206 -8.90 -20.36 3.85
N ALA A 207 -9.00 -19.47 2.87
CA ALA A 207 -10.22 -19.21 2.13
C ALA A 207 -10.36 -20.15 0.92
N ILE A 208 -9.52 -19.99 -0.11
CA ILE A 208 -9.67 -20.66 -1.41
C ILE A 208 -8.46 -21.54 -1.74
N ARG A 209 -8.73 -22.78 -2.13
CA ARG A 209 -7.77 -23.68 -2.78
C ARG A 209 -8.20 -23.96 -4.22
N ALA A 210 -7.35 -23.63 -5.19
CA ALA A 210 -7.55 -23.99 -6.59
C ALA A 210 -6.42 -24.89 -7.13
N GLU A 211 -6.79 -25.94 -7.86
CA GLU A 211 -5.88 -26.90 -8.49
C GLU A 211 -6.24 -27.07 -9.98
N LEU A 212 -5.24 -27.06 -10.87
CA LEU A 212 -5.31 -27.34 -12.33
C LEU A 212 -6.12 -26.36 -13.22
N GLY A 213 -7.07 -25.62 -12.67
CA GLY A 213 -7.92 -24.68 -13.42
C GLY A 213 -7.54 -23.20 -13.26
N THR A 214 -8.42 -22.32 -13.72
CA THR A 214 -8.27 -20.85 -13.64
C THR A 214 -9.07 -20.27 -12.47
N LEU A 215 -8.44 -19.44 -11.66
CA LEU A 215 -9.10 -18.63 -10.63
C LEU A 215 -9.02 -17.15 -11.03
N THR A 216 -10.18 -16.49 -11.13
CA THR A 216 -10.31 -15.04 -11.33
C THR A 216 -10.92 -14.41 -10.08
N LEU A 217 -10.27 -13.38 -9.56
CA LEU A 217 -10.69 -12.60 -8.40
C LEU A 217 -10.80 -11.13 -8.84
N ASP A 218 -11.97 -10.53 -8.63
CA ASP A 218 -12.29 -9.15 -8.98
C ASP A 218 -12.89 -8.48 -7.74
N THR A 219 -12.26 -7.42 -7.25
CA THR A 219 -12.71 -6.63 -6.09
C THR A 219 -13.01 -7.52 -4.87
N THR A 220 -12.22 -8.57 -4.62
CA THR A 220 -12.52 -9.59 -3.60
C THR A 220 -11.75 -9.33 -2.31
N ILE A 221 -12.40 -9.52 -1.17
CA ILE A 221 -11.83 -9.24 0.17
C ILE A 221 -11.48 -10.56 0.88
N PHE A 222 -10.26 -10.66 1.39
CA PHE A 222 -9.76 -11.76 2.21
C PHE A 222 -9.25 -11.22 3.55
N ASP A 223 -9.98 -11.54 4.62
CA ASP A 223 -9.78 -11.00 5.97
C ASP A 223 -9.57 -12.12 7.00
N GLU A 224 -8.53 -12.02 7.83
CA GLU A 224 -8.23 -12.97 8.93
C GLU A 224 -8.21 -14.48 8.53
N ASN A 225 -7.92 -14.85 7.27
CA ASN A 225 -7.93 -16.26 6.86
C ASN A 225 -6.59 -16.96 7.22
N ALA A 226 -6.64 -18.26 7.52
CA ALA A 226 -5.52 -19.02 8.05
C ALA A 226 -5.26 -20.37 7.36
N ALA A 227 -4.00 -20.70 7.08
CA ALA A 227 -3.59 -22.01 6.53
C ALA A 227 -2.18 -22.41 6.98
N ASP A 228 -1.62 -23.49 6.42
CA ASP A 228 -0.16 -23.70 6.41
C ASP A 228 0.47 -23.05 5.15
N PHE A 229 -0.26 -23.05 4.03
CA PHE A 229 0.18 -22.58 2.70
C PHE A 229 -0.89 -21.64 2.11
N GLY A 230 -0.62 -20.35 1.94
CA GLY A 230 -1.58 -19.36 1.43
C GLY A 230 -2.73 -19.14 2.41
N GLY A 231 -2.53 -18.26 3.41
CA GLY A 231 -3.50 -18.03 4.48
C GLY A 231 -4.89 -17.66 3.95
N ALA A 232 -4.96 -16.86 2.89
CA ALA A 232 -6.18 -16.68 2.10
C ALA A 232 -6.28 -17.68 0.95
N VAL A 233 -5.37 -17.59 -0.03
CA VAL A 233 -5.52 -18.24 -1.34
C VAL A 233 -4.31 -19.10 -1.67
N SER A 234 -4.53 -20.31 -2.19
CA SER A 234 -3.46 -21.13 -2.74
C SER A 234 -3.82 -21.73 -4.10
N VAL A 235 -3.06 -21.37 -5.14
CA VAL A 235 -3.21 -21.88 -6.51
C VAL A 235 -2.10 -22.89 -6.83
N ASN A 236 -2.41 -23.91 -7.63
CA ASN A 236 -1.40 -24.87 -8.10
C ASN A 236 -1.66 -25.43 -9.50
N ALA A 237 -0.61 -25.46 -10.32
CA ALA A 237 -0.62 -26.04 -11.67
C ALA A 237 -1.74 -25.50 -12.57
N GLY A 238 -2.11 -24.23 -12.39
CA GLY A 238 -3.21 -23.54 -13.08
C GLY A 238 -2.87 -22.07 -13.34
N ALA A 239 -3.87 -21.20 -13.31
CA ALA A 239 -3.70 -19.75 -13.49
C ALA A 239 -4.45 -18.92 -12.44
N LEU A 240 -3.88 -17.77 -12.08
CA LEU A 240 -4.51 -16.75 -11.24
C LEU A 240 -4.60 -15.42 -11.97
N PHE A 241 -5.79 -14.82 -11.97
CA PHE A 241 -6.01 -13.43 -12.31
C PHE A 241 -6.62 -12.75 -11.08
N ASP A 242 -5.96 -11.73 -10.55
CA ASP A 242 -6.41 -11.00 -9.36
C ASP A 242 -6.38 -9.49 -9.62
N GLU A 243 -7.52 -8.83 -9.40
CA GLU A 243 -7.74 -7.45 -9.79
C GLU A 243 -8.54 -6.70 -8.71
N ASP A 244 -8.00 -5.57 -8.24
CA ASP A 244 -8.61 -4.68 -7.24
C ASP A 244 -8.98 -5.36 -5.89
N SER A 245 -8.35 -6.50 -5.54
CA SER A 245 -8.64 -7.29 -4.34
C SER A 245 -7.87 -6.81 -3.09
N ALA A 246 -8.39 -7.14 -1.90
CA ALA A 246 -7.76 -6.80 -0.62
C ALA A 246 -7.47 -8.05 0.23
N TYR A 247 -6.26 -8.13 0.77
CA TYR A 247 -5.78 -9.19 1.66
C TYR A 247 -5.29 -8.56 2.96
N THR A 248 -6.06 -8.69 4.04
CA THR A 248 -5.78 -8.09 5.35
C THR A 248 -5.67 -9.17 6.43
N GLU A 249 -4.62 -9.08 7.25
CA GLU A 249 -4.39 -9.96 8.42
C GLU A 249 -4.47 -11.48 8.15
N ASN A 250 -4.21 -11.92 6.91
CA ASN A 250 -4.19 -13.35 6.59
C ASN A 250 -2.87 -13.97 7.08
N THR A 251 -2.94 -15.17 7.65
CA THR A 251 -1.81 -15.77 8.37
C THR A 251 -1.51 -17.20 7.95
N THR A 252 -0.25 -17.61 8.13
CA THR A 252 0.12 -19.04 8.11
C THR A 252 0.65 -19.53 9.43
N ASN A 253 0.32 -20.77 9.78
CA ASN A 253 0.76 -21.47 10.99
C ASN A 253 2.21 -22.02 10.86
N GLY A 254 3.13 -21.20 10.31
CA GLY A 254 4.57 -21.44 10.35
C GLY A 254 5.20 -22.07 9.11
N LEU A 255 4.61 -21.88 7.92
CA LEU A 255 5.18 -22.39 6.67
C LEU A 255 5.22 -21.34 5.53
N TYR A 256 4.15 -21.09 4.75
CA TYR A 256 4.38 -20.51 3.40
C TYR A 256 3.26 -19.60 2.85
N GLY A 257 3.55 -18.31 2.61
CA GLY A 257 2.63 -17.35 1.97
C GLY A 257 1.49 -16.92 2.90
N GLY A 258 1.65 -15.83 3.65
CA GLY A 258 0.67 -15.39 4.65
C GLY A 258 -0.70 -15.05 4.06
N ALA A 259 -0.76 -14.43 2.88
CA ALA A 259 -2.00 -14.24 2.12
C ALA A 259 -2.13 -15.23 0.96
N LEU A 260 -1.24 -15.13 -0.02
CA LEU A 260 -1.36 -15.78 -1.31
C LEU A 260 -0.14 -16.66 -1.58
N ALA A 261 -0.38 -17.88 -2.07
CA ALA A 261 0.69 -18.82 -2.34
C ALA A 261 0.50 -19.58 -3.67
N ILE A 262 1.42 -19.31 -4.59
CA ILE A 262 1.37 -19.63 -6.02
C ILE A 262 2.39 -20.75 -6.30
N TRP A 263 1.92 -21.95 -6.64
CA TRP A 263 2.79 -23.08 -7.02
C TRP A 263 2.66 -23.48 -8.47
N ASP A 264 3.75 -23.47 -9.23
CA ASP A 264 3.77 -24.00 -10.61
C ASP A 264 2.63 -23.44 -11.48
N SER A 265 2.28 -22.16 -11.29
CA SER A 265 1.13 -21.49 -11.90
C SER A 265 1.57 -20.14 -12.46
N ASP A 266 0.96 -19.73 -13.56
CA ASP A 266 1.06 -18.35 -14.03
C ASP A 266 0.12 -17.46 -13.21
N ALA A 267 0.51 -16.21 -12.96
CA ALA A 267 -0.31 -15.28 -12.20
C ALA A 267 -0.15 -13.84 -12.69
N ALA A 268 -1.27 -13.12 -12.80
CA ALA A 268 -1.32 -11.69 -12.99
C ALA A 268 -2.12 -11.06 -11.83
N ILE A 269 -1.47 -10.18 -11.07
CA ILE A 269 -2.05 -9.47 -9.94
C ILE A 269 -1.98 -7.96 -10.25
N SER A 270 -3.08 -7.24 -10.11
CA SER A 270 -3.11 -5.80 -10.40
C SER A 270 -3.99 -5.01 -9.44
N ARG A 271 -3.47 -3.87 -8.95
CA ARG A 271 -4.16 -2.96 -8.02
C ARG A 271 -4.69 -3.63 -6.75
N SER A 272 -4.06 -4.71 -6.32
CA SER A 272 -4.42 -5.42 -5.10
C SER A 272 -3.67 -4.85 -3.89
N TRP A 273 -4.32 -4.91 -2.74
CA TRP A 273 -3.83 -4.40 -1.46
C TRP A 273 -3.48 -5.56 -0.51
N PHE A 274 -2.24 -5.61 -0.01
CA PHE A 274 -1.77 -6.64 0.92
C PHE A 274 -1.27 -5.97 2.20
N GLU A 275 -2.03 -6.09 3.29
CA GLU A 275 -1.75 -5.42 4.56
C GLU A 275 -1.68 -6.39 5.75
N ALA A 276 -0.62 -6.24 6.56
CA ALA A 276 -0.41 -6.98 7.81
C ALA A 276 -0.50 -8.53 7.70
N ASN A 277 -0.29 -9.09 6.49
CA ASN A 277 -0.30 -10.53 6.30
C ASN A 277 1.00 -11.16 6.83
N ALA A 278 0.90 -12.35 7.42
CA ALA A 278 1.97 -12.88 8.26
C ALA A 278 2.30 -14.38 8.04
N ALA A 279 3.57 -14.65 7.76
CA ALA A 279 4.18 -15.98 7.77
C ALA A 279 5.11 -16.13 9.00
N LEU A 280 4.54 -16.59 10.13
CA LEU A 280 5.23 -16.61 11.42
C LEU A 280 5.49 -18.04 11.92
N ASP A 281 6.75 -18.44 12.05
CA ASP A 281 7.10 -19.71 12.70
C ASP A 281 7.07 -19.56 14.23
N SER A 282 5.98 -19.98 14.84
CA SER A 282 5.84 -20.08 16.30
C SER A 282 6.59 -21.28 16.92
N SER A 283 7.14 -22.20 16.11
CA SER A 283 7.75 -23.45 16.55
C SER A 283 9.29 -23.43 16.67
N GLY A 284 9.96 -22.44 16.05
CA GLY A 284 11.41 -22.26 16.11
C GLY A 284 12.21 -23.31 15.34
N GLY A 285 11.64 -23.82 14.25
CA GLY A 285 12.21 -24.88 13.41
C GLY A 285 11.46 -25.14 12.10
N GLY A 286 10.37 -24.42 11.82
CA GLY A 286 9.83 -24.24 10.48
C GLY A 286 10.68 -23.24 9.68
N GLN A 287 10.34 -23.05 8.41
CA GLN A 287 10.92 -22.01 7.58
C GLN A 287 9.76 -21.19 7.02
N ALA A 288 9.63 -19.93 7.42
CA ALA A 288 8.45 -19.12 7.12
C ALA A 288 8.74 -18.05 6.06
N TYR A 289 8.14 -18.21 4.87
CA TYR A 289 8.44 -17.40 3.67
C TYR A 289 7.21 -16.67 3.13
N GLY A 290 7.42 -15.45 2.61
CA GLY A 290 6.39 -14.66 1.92
C GLY A 290 5.29 -14.22 2.89
N GLY A 291 5.47 -13.10 3.59
CA GLY A 291 4.47 -12.61 4.53
C GLY A 291 3.15 -12.27 3.84
N ALA A 292 3.17 -11.70 2.64
CA ALA A 292 1.99 -11.63 1.77
C ALA A 292 1.98 -12.75 0.71
N VAL A 293 2.93 -12.70 -0.22
CA VAL A 293 2.92 -13.51 -1.46
C VAL A 293 4.11 -14.47 -1.50
N LEU A 294 3.84 -15.72 -1.86
CA LEU A 294 4.85 -16.71 -2.19
C LEU A 294 4.70 -17.20 -3.63
N VAL A 295 5.81 -17.17 -4.38
CA VAL A 295 5.99 -17.82 -5.69
C VAL A 295 6.98 -18.98 -5.56
N ALA A 296 6.51 -20.20 -5.83
CA ALA A 296 7.28 -21.43 -5.70
C ALA A 296 6.88 -22.49 -6.73
N GLY A 297 7.61 -23.60 -6.79
CA GLY A 297 7.36 -24.70 -7.74
C GLY A 297 8.63 -25.35 -8.29
N ASP A 298 8.45 -26.49 -8.94
CA ASP A 298 9.51 -27.25 -9.63
C ASP A 298 9.64 -26.87 -11.12
N THR A 299 8.57 -26.35 -11.72
CA THR A 299 8.49 -25.98 -13.15
C THR A 299 8.59 -24.47 -13.38
N GLY A 300 8.11 -23.69 -12.41
CA GLY A 300 8.01 -22.23 -12.51
C GLY A 300 6.86 -21.76 -13.41
N GLY A 301 6.32 -20.58 -13.11
CA GLY A 301 5.39 -19.83 -13.96
C GLY A 301 5.87 -18.40 -14.18
N GLN A 302 5.19 -17.64 -15.02
CA GLN A 302 5.34 -16.19 -15.10
C GLN A 302 4.41 -15.54 -14.08
N VAL A 303 4.99 -14.74 -13.17
CA VAL A 303 4.23 -13.96 -12.20
C VAL A 303 4.45 -12.48 -12.48
N THR A 304 3.36 -11.77 -12.73
CA THR A 304 3.33 -10.32 -12.91
C THR A 304 2.52 -9.70 -11.78
N ILE A 305 3.06 -8.65 -11.14
CA ILE A 305 2.36 -7.87 -10.12
C ILE A 305 2.49 -6.39 -10.50
N SER A 306 1.37 -5.66 -10.55
CA SER A 306 1.32 -4.28 -11.06
C SER A 306 0.43 -3.37 -10.21
N GLY A 307 0.80 -2.09 -10.02
CA GLY A 307 -0.04 -1.08 -9.37
C GLY A 307 -0.48 -1.44 -7.94
N SER A 308 0.27 -2.31 -7.24
CA SER A 308 -0.20 -3.02 -6.03
C SER A 308 0.61 -2.65 -4.80
N THR A 309 -0.05 -2.57 -3.64
CA THR A 309 0.56 -2.13 -2.38
C THR A 309 0.77 -3.29 -1.41
N PHE A 310 1.95 -3.33 -0.79
CA PHE A 310 2.35 -4.27 0.25
C PHE A 310 2.75 -3.50 1.51
N LEU A 311 1.86 -3.45 2.50
CA LEU A 311 2.04 -2.71 3.75
C LEU A 311 2.21 -3.63 4.97
N GLU A 312 3.28 -3.43 5.76
CA GLU A 312 3.52 -4.07 7.06
C GLU A 312 3.47 -5.63 7.07
N ASN A 313 3.69 -6.28 5.92
CA ASN A 313 3.65 -7.74 5.82
C ASN A 313 4.94 -8.36 6.39
N GLN A 314 4.79 -9.52 7.06
CA GLN A 314 5.82 -10.07 7.93
C GLN A 314 6.12 -11.54 7.65
N ALA A 315 7.39 -11.88 7.45
CA ALA A 315 7.89 -13.25 7.40
C ALA A 315 8.94 -13.49 8.49
N THR A 316 9.05 -14.71 9.02
CA THR A 316 10.14 -15.00 9.98
C THR A 316 11.49 -15.09 9.30
N ASP A 317 11.56 -15.76 8.14
CA ASP A 317 12.83 -16.02 7.45
C ASP A 317 13.02 -15.12 6.23
N TYR A 318 12.16 -15.23 5.22
CA TYR A 318 12.44 -14.66 3.89
C TYR A 318 11.23 -13.99 3.22
N GLY A 319 11.39 -12.75 2.74
CA GLY A 319 10.39 -12.03 1.96
C GLY A 319 9.20 -11.59 2.81
N GLY A 320 9.26 -10.42 3.44
CA GLY A 320 8.15 -9.91 4.27
C GLY A 320 6.92 -9.61 3.43
N ALA A 321 7.07 -8.97 2.28
CA ALA A 321 6.03 -8.90 1.26
C ALA A 321 6.05 -10.14 0.37
N ILE A 322 7.10 -10.31 -0.45
CA ILE A 322 7.16 -11.29 -1.54
C ILE A 322 8.36 -12.22 -1.37
N HIS A 323 8.12 -13.53 -1.47
CA HIS A 323 9.18 -14.53 -1.63
C HIS A 323 9.06 -15.25 -2.97
N ALA A 324 10.12 -15.26 -3.78
CA ALA A 324 10.15 -15.91 -5.10
C ALA A 324 11.33 -16.88 -5.24
N SER A 325 11.05 -18.19 -5.21
CA SER A 325 12.06 -19.24 -5.36
C SER A 325 12.12 -19.90 -6.75
N SER A 326 11.17 -19.61 -7.63
CA SER A 326 11.08 -20.16 -8.98
C SER A 326 10.34 -19.20 -9.93
N GLY A 327 10.32 -19.51 -11.23
CA GLY A 327 9.62 -18.72 -12.23
C GLY A 327 10.34 -17.43 -12.65
N THR A 328 9.68 -16.61 -13.46
CA THR A 328 10.08 -15.23 -13.74
C THR A 328 9.16 -14.28 -13.00
N LEU A 329 9.71 -13.16 -12.54
CA LEU A 329 8.97 -12.18 -11.76
C LEU A 329 9.08 -10.81 -12.44
N GLU A 330 7.94 -10.22 -12.79
CA GLU A 330 7.86 -8.88 -13.36
C GLU A 330 7.00 -8.04 -12.41
N LEU A 331 7.64 -7.07 -11.76
CA LEU A 331 7.06 -6.19 -10.76
C LEU A 331 7.08 -4.76 -11.30
N ASP A 332 5.94 -4.10 -11.28
CA ASP A 332 5.78 -2.78 -11.86
C ASP A 332 4.89 -1.92 -10.97
N ASP A 333 5.21 -0.64 -10.77
CA ASP A 333 4.31 0.29 -10.06
C ASP A 333 3.87 -0.27 -8.68
N LEU A 334 4.84 -0.69 -7.85
CA LEU A 334 4.57 -1.29 -6.55
C LEU A 334 5.02 -0.40 -5.41
N THR A 335 4.16 -0.21 -4.42
CA THR A 335 4.53 0.36 -3.11
C THR A 335 4.77 -0.76 -2.11
N LEU A 336 5.99 -0.94 -1.63
CA LEU A 336 6.37 -1.91 -0.61
C LEU A 336 6.84 -1.18 0.65
N GLU A 337 5.93 -0.95 1.59
CA GLU A 337 6.14 -0.12 2.79
C GLU A 337 6.15 -0.96 4.08
N GLY A 338 7.17 -0.74 4.93
CA GLY A 338 7.21 -1.26 6.30
C GLY A 338 7.28 -2.80 6.45
N ASN A 339 7.56 -3.54 5.38
CA ASN A 339 7.58 -5.00 5.39
C ASN A 339 8.85 -5.53 6.09
N ALA A 340 8.73 -6.68 6.77
CA ALA A 340 9.81 -7.20 7.60
C ALA A 340 10.08 -8.71 7.44
N ALA A 341 11.36 -9.09 7.39
CA ALA A 341 11.80 -10.49 7.38
C ALA A 341 13.23 -10.73 7.88
N GLY A 342 13.59 -11.99 8.15
CA GLY A 342 14.98 -12.37 8.42
C GLY A 342 15.97 -12.02 7.29
N SER A 343 15.53 -11.98 6.04
CA SER A 343 16.24 -11.43 4.86
C SER A 343 15.24 -11.13 3.75
N GLY A 344 15.43 -10.05 2.99
CA GLY A 344 14.40 -9.59 2.04
C GLY A 344 13.21 -9.02 2.78
N GLY A 345 13.36 -7.83 3.36
CA GLY A 345 12.31 -7.17 4.16
C GLY A 345 11.03 -6.99 3.36
N ALA A 346 11.11 -6.38 2.18
CA ALA A 346 10.08 -6.49 1.16
C ALA A 346 10.22 -7.80 0.36
N ILE A 347 11.30 -7.95 -0.42
CA ILE A 347 11.44 -9.05 -1.38
C ILE A 347 12.63 -9.94 -1.06
N TYR A 348 12.39 -11.26 -1.01
CA TYR A 348 13.46 -12.25 -1.14
C TYR A 348 13.28 -13.06 -2.43
N ALA A 349 14.30 -13.06 -3.28
CA ALA A 349 14.27 -13.79 -4.55
C ALA A 349 15.50 -14.69 -4.72
N SER A 350 15.25 -15.98 -4.97
CA SER A 350 16.28 -16.99 -5.27
C SER A 350 16.01 -17.76 -6.57
N THR A 351 15.06 -17.30 -7.39
CA THR A 351 14.80 -17.89 -8.71
C THR A 351 16.02 -17.82 -9.63
N ALA A 352 16.10 -18.77 -10.56
CA ALA A 352 17.05 -18.76 -11.68
C ALA A 352 16.56 -17.93 -12.89
N GLY A 353 15.30 -17.49 -12.89
CA GLY A 353 14.72 -16.67 -13.96
C GLY A 353 15.15 -15.20 -13.92
N ARG A 354 14.67 -14.42 -14.90
CA ARG A 354 14.73 -12.96 -14.87
C ARG A 354 13.79 -12.43 -13.80
N ILE A 355 14.28 -11.46 -13.04
CA ILE A 355 13.50 -10.56 -12.20
C ILE A 355 13.59 -9.17 -12.84
N LEU A 356 12.44 -8.57 -13.13
CA LEU A 356 12.30 -7.18 -13.57
C LEU A 356 11.53 -6.42 -12.51
N ILE A 357 12.04 -5.26 -12.10
CA ILE A 357 11.38 -4.33 -11.18
C ILE A 357 11.45 -2.94 -11.79
N GLN A 358 10.29 -2.31 -11.98
CA GLN A 358 10.16 -0.97 -12.58
C GLN A 358 9.18 -0.11 -11.78
N ARG A 359 9.37 1.22 -11.77
CA ARG A 359 8.43 2.20 -11.17
C ARG A 359 8.03 1.88 -9.71
N SER A 360 8.91 1.24 -8.94
CA SER A 360 8.53 0.66 -7.64
C SER A 360 9.22 1.35 -6.47
N GLU A 361 8.48 1.56 -5.39
CA GLU A 361 8.94 2.17 -4.14
C GLU A 361 9.12 1.13 -3.04
N PHE A 362 10.27 1.17 -2.38
CA PHE A 362 10.63 0.33 -1.24
C PHE A 362 10.89 1.25 -0.05
N VAL A 363 9.91 1.41 0.84
CA VAL A 363 9.94 2.40 1.92
C VAL A 363 10.01 1.72 3.29
N GLY A 364 11.03 2.07 4.09
CA GLY A 364 11.10 1.69 5.51
C GLY A 364 11.14 0.19 5.81
N ASN A 365 11.49 -0.67 4.84
CA ASN A 365 11.49 -2.12 5.04
C ASN A 365 12.67 -2.56 5.92
N VAL A 366 12.47 -3.61 6.72
CA VAL A 366 13.43 -4.02 7.77
C VAL A 366 13.84 -5.48 7.62
N SER A 367 15.15 -5.76 7.70
CA SER A 367 15.62 -7.14 7.64
C SER A 367 16.98 -7.43 8.29
N GLY A 368 17.36 -8.71 8.27
CA GLY A 368 18.73 -9.13 8.53
C GLY A 368 19.70 -8.86 7.37
N ASN A 369 19.25 -8.91 6.11
CA ASN A 369 20.06 -8.86 4.90
C ASN A 369 19.18 -8.49 3.68
N GLY A 370 19.48 -7.39 2.97
CA GLY A 370 18.74 -6.90 1.81
C GLY A 370 17.32 -6.48 2.18
N SER A 371 17.12 -5.30 2.76
CA SER A 371 15.83 -4.98 3.37
C SER A 371 14.76 -4.53 2.38
N GLY A 372 15.11 -3.77 1.33
CA GLY A 372 14.27 -3.71 0.13
C GLY A 372 14.28 -5.08 -0.57
N ILE A 373 15.39 -5.42 -1.22
CA ILE A 373 15.55 -6.68 -1.96
C ILE A 373 16.73 -7.49 -1.44
N ARG A 374 16.48 -8.77 -1.18
CA ARG A 374 17.51 -9.80 -1.12
C ARG A 374 17.47 -10.70 -2.34
N TRP A 375 18.47 -10.59 -3.22
CA TRP A 375 18.66 -11.47 -4.35
C TRP A 375 19.75 -12.51 -4.07
N ARG A 376 19.44 -13.79 -4.30
CA ARG A 376 20.32 -14.92 -4.04
C ARG A 376 19.99 -16.13 -4.93
N PRO A 377 20.21 -16.05 -6.25
CA PRO A 377 19.92 -17.15 -7.17
C PRO A 377 20.79 -18.38 -6.87
N SER A 378 20.27 -19.57 -7.18
CA SER A 378 20.98 -20.84 -6.99
C SER A 378 21.66 -21.38 -8.26
N GLU A 379 21.41 -20.78 -9.43
CA GLU A 379 21.85 -21.27 -10.74
C GLU A 379 22.45 -20.15 -11.61
N ALA A 380 23.15 -20.53 -12.69
CA ALA A 380 23.66 -19.60 -13.69
C ALA A 380 22.53 -19.17 -14.67
N GLY A 381 22.67 -18.01 -15.32
CA GLY A 381 21.62 -17.42 -16.15
C GLY A 381 20.58 -16.59 -15.38
N ALA A 382 20.82 -16.29 -14.10
CA ALA A 382 19.94 -15.45 -13.30
C ALA A 382 20.26 -13.96 -13.51
N HIS A 383 19.21 -13.17 -13.74
CA HIS A 383 19.27 -11.72 -14.00
C HIS A 383 18.36 -10.96 -13.04
N LEU A 384 18.85 -9.88 -12.44
CA LEU A 384 18.05 -8.87 -11.75
C LEU A 384 18.21 -7.53 -12.46
N HIS A 385 17.10 -6.98 -12.95
CA HIS A 385 16.99 -5.63 -13.50
C HIS A 385 16.10 -4.79 -12.57
N VAL A 386 16.59 -3.62 -12.15
CA VAL A 386 15.80 -2.63 -11.41
C VAL A 386 15.95 -1.29 -12.10
N GLU A 387 14.84 -0.62 -12.36
CA GLU A 387 14.80 0.62 -13.14
C GLU A 387 13.70 1.56 -12.65
N ASP A 388 13.90 2.88 -12.79
CA ASP A 388 12.92 3.92 -12.46
C ASP A 388 12.28 3.74 -11.07
N SER A 389 13.06 3.31 -10.07
CA SER A 389 12.56 2.84 -8.77
C SER A 389 13.19 3.60 -7.60
N ALA A 390 12.61 3.48 -6.39
CA ALA A 390 13.10 4.15 -5.19
C ALA A 390 13.26 3.18 -4.01
N PHE A 391 14.37 3.31 -3.28
CA PHE A 391 14.65 2.62 -2.02
C PHE A 391 14.88 3.68 -0.95
N ASP A 392 13.88 3.92 -0.10
CA ASP A 392 13.94 4.95 0.94
C ASP A 392 13.90 4.34 2.36
N GLY A 393 14.82 4.77 3.22
CA GLY A 393 14.79 4.44 4.65
C GLY A 393 14.86 2.95 5.00
N ASN A 394 15.32 2.07 4.11
CA ASN A 394 15.35 0.61 4.36
C ASN A 394 16.53 0.24 5.27
N VAL A 395 16.27 -0.55 6.32
CA VAL A 395 17.25 -0.83 7.39
C VAL A 395 17.60 -2.30 7.45
N SER A 396 18.88 -2.63 7.23
CA SER A 396 19.42 -4.00 7.25
C SER A 396 20.44 -4.18 8.36
N THR A 397 20.20 -5.08 9.32
CA THR A 397 21.14 -5.28 10.44
C THR A 397 22.49 -5.88 10.04
N GLN A 398 22.73 -6.23 8.76
CA GLN A 398 24.01 -6.80 8.31
C GLN A 398 24.49 -6.29 6.94
N ARG A 399 23.66 -6.28 5.89
CA ARG A 399 24.12 -6.14 4.49
C ARG A 399 23.03 -5.63 3.56
N GLY A 400 23.31 -4.56 2.79
CA GLY A 400 22.38 -3.97 1.81
C GLY A 400 21.10 -3.45 2.47
N GLY A 401 21.02 -2.15 2.73
CA GLY A 401 19.79 -1.53 3.26
C GLY A 401 18.69 -1.61 2.22
N GLY A 402 18.89 -0.97 1.07
CA GLY A 402 18.05 -1.13 -0.12
C GLY A 402 18.21 -2.52 -0.74
N ILE A 403 19.33 -2.79 -1.42
CA ILE A 403 19.55 -4.05 -2.17
C ILE A 403 20.76 -4.83 -1.63
N TYR A 404 20.61 -6.16 -1.52
CA TYR A 404 21.74 -7.08 -1.42
C TYR A 404 21.67 -8.18 -2.49
N ALA A 405 22.56 -8.10 -3.48
CA ALA A 405 22.82 -9.12 -4.48
C ALA A 405 23.91 -10.11 -4.01
N TYR A 406 23.63 -11.42 -4.05
CA TYR A 406 24.60 -12.47 -3.70
C TYR A 406 24.62 -13.57 -4.77
N GLY A 407 25.68 -13.61 -5.58
CA GLY A 407 25.73 -14.41 -6.80
C GLY A 407 24.82 -13.87 -7.90
N GLY A 408 24.75 -14.60 -9.01
CA GLY A 408 23.98 -14.22 -10.20
C GLY A 408 24.87 -13.83 -11.37
N GLU A 409 24.33 -13.90 -12.59
CA GLU A 409 25.09 -13.64 -13.82
C GLU A 409 25.10 -12.15 -14.18
N HIS A 410 23.95 -11.48 -14.08
CA HIS A 410 23.83 -10.05 -14.36
C HIS A 410 23.00 -9.33 -13.29
N LEU A 411 23.55 -8.23 -12.79
CA LEU A 411 22.82 -7.21 -12.05
C LEU A 411 22.85 -5.91 -12.86
N GLU A 412 21.69 -5.36 -13.16
CA GLU A 412 21.51 -4.08 -13.84
C GLU A 412 20.60 -3.19 -12.99
N ILE A 413 21.10 -2.00 -12.61
CA ILE A 413 20.37 -1.00 -11.83
C ILE A 413 20.47 0.33 -12.59
N ASN A 414 19.34 0.80 -13.14
CA ASN A 414 19.25 2.03 -13.92
C ASN A 414 18.31 3.04 -13.25
N SER A 415 18.57 4.34 -13.39
CA SER A 415 17.63 5.44 -13.06
C SER A 415 16.87 5.27 -11.72
N THR A 416 17.56 4.73 -10.71
CA THR A 416 16.99 4.31 -9.42
C THR A 416 17.57 5.14 -8.28
N ARG A 417 16.73 5.49 -7.30
CA ARG A 417 17.08 6.25 -6.10
C ARG A 417 17.29 5.34 -4.90
N PHE A 418 18.30 5.62 -4.10
CA PHE A 418 18.61 5.03 -2.81
C PHE A 418 18.81 6.16 -1.81
N THR A 419 17.84 6.42 -0.94
CA THR A 419 17.89 7.46 0.09
C THR A 419 17.83 6.90 1.50
N SER A 420 18.68 7.43 2.38
CA SER A 420 18.67 7.19 3.84
C SER A 420 18.61 5.70 4.26
N ASN A 421 19.11 4.78 3.42
CA ASN A 421 19.14 3.35 3.74
C ASN A 421 20.34 3.04 4.66
N GLU A 422 20.12 2.19 5.66
CA GLU A 422 21.13 1.83 6.65
C GLU A 422 21.49 0.33 6.59
N ALA A 423 22.78 0.00 6.59
CA ALA A 423 23.23 -1.37 6.78
C ALA A 423 24.59 -1.48 7.47
N ALA A 424 24.95 -2.66 7.98
CA ALA A 424 26.33 -2.86 8.44
C ALA A 424 27.37 -2.96 7.30
N LEU A 425 26.94 -3.15 6.05
CA LEU A 425 27.77 -3.25 4.85
C LEU A 425 26.91 -2.85 3.63
N GLY A 426 27.31 -1.84 2.85
CA GLY A 426 26.52 -1.36 1.72
C GLY A 426 25.20 -0.74 2.18
N GLY A 427 25.23 0.51 2.66
CA GLY A 427 24.04 1.18 3.21
C GLY A 427 22.90 1.23 2.20
N GLY A 428 23.13 1.83 1.02
CA GLY A 428 22.20 1.76 -0.11
C GLY A 428 22.17 0.37 -0.74
N MET A 429 23.34 -0.10 -1.21
CA MET A 429 23.46 -1.38 -1.90
C MET A 429 24.71 -2.18 -1.56
N MET A 430 24.58 -3.51 -1.49
CA MET A 430 25.72 -4.45 -1.49
C MET A 430 25.62 -5.46 -2.64
N THR A 431 26.73 -5.72 -3.33
CA THR A 431 26.88 -6.88 -4.22
C THR A 431 27.96 -7.84 -3.68
N PHE A 432 27.79 -9.15 -3.90
CA PHE A 432 28.77 -10.17 -3.54
C PHE A 432 28.82 -11.29 -4.58
N GLY A 433 29.91 -11.33 -5.36
CA GLY A 433 30.20 -12.41 -6.30
C GLY A 433 29.23 -12.51 -7.48
N VAL A 434 28.75 -11.36 -7.98
CA VAL A 434 28.01 -11.26 -9.25
C VAL A 434 29.03 -11.24 -10.40
N ASP A 435 28.71 -11.90 -11.53
CA ASP A 435 29.62 -12.03 -12.66
C ASP A 435 29.70 -10.76 -13.54
N ILE A 436 28.58 -10.03 -13.70
CA ILE A 436 28.48 -8.73 -14.39
C ILE A 436 27.62 -7.78 -13.54
N VAL A 437 28.13 -6.57 -13.29
CA VAL A 437 27.42 -5.52 -12.54
C VAL A 437 27.38 -4.24 -13.39
N ALA A 438 26.19 -3.75 -13.70
CA ALA A 438 25.94 -2.46 -14.33
C ALA A 438 25.08 -1.60 -13.40
N VAL A 439 25.58 -0.44 -13.00
CA VAL A 439 24.92 0.49 -12.10
C VAL A 439 25.08 1.88 -12.70
N HIS A 440 24.00 2.44 -13.27
CA HIS A 440 24.06 3.74 -13.92
C HIS A 440 22.82 4.62 -13.77
N ASN A 441 22.98 5.94 -13.91
CA ASN A 441 21.93 6.95 -13.75
C ASN A 441 21.27 6.96 -12.36
N ASN A 442 21.91 6.37 -11.33
CA ASN A 442 21.31 6.21 -10.01
C ASN A 442 21.70 7.32 -9.03
N ILE A 443 20.82 7.55 -8.08
CA ILE A 443 21.05 8.49 -6.97
C ILE A 443 21.27 7.67 -5.70
N PHE A 444 22.45 7.74 -5.10
CA PHE A 444 22.74 7.23 -3.76
C PHE A 444 22.96 8.43 -2.84
N CYS A 445 21.97 8.76 -2.00
CA CYS A 445 22.06 9.88 -1.08
C CYS A 445 21.77 9.51 0.39
N ASP A 446 22.53 10.10 1.33
CA ASP A 446 22.37 9.92 2.79
C ASP A 446 22.39 8.44 3.28
N ASN A 447 22.88 7.51 2.47
CA ASN A 447 22.93 6.10 2.86
C ASN A 447 24.10 5.84 3.82
N SER A 448 23.90 4.95 4.79
CA SER A 448 24.78 4.82 5.95
C SER A 448 25.25 3.38 6.17
N ALA A 449 26.57 3.22 6.33
CA ALA A 449 27.21 1.98 6.73
C ALA A 449 27.72 2.06 8.18
N THR A 450 27.08 1.35 9.11
CA THR A 450 27.22 1.53 10.59
C THR A 450 27.29 0.21 11.37
N GLY A 451 27.77 0.25 12.61
CA GLY A 451 27.56 -0.83 13.59
C GLY A 451 28.46 -2.07 13.51
N ASP A 452 29.40 -2.19 12.56
CA ASP A 452 30.44 -3.23 12.56
C ASP A 452 31.85 -2.66 12.31
N SER A 453 32.84 -3.36 12.83
CA SER A 453 34.27 -3.24 12.52
C SER A 453 34.66 -3.33 11.03
N GLN A 454 33.69 -3.56 10.15
CA GLN A 454 33.84 -3.64 8.70
C GLN A 454 32.81 -2.78 7.96
N SER A 455 32.18 -1.78 8.59
CA SER A 455 31.19 -0.94 7.93
C SER A 455 31.79 -0.15 6.74
N TYR A 456 31.50 -0.67 5.55
CA TYR A 456 32.09 -0.31 4.27
C TYR A 456 30.97 0.01 3.26
N GLY A 457 31.17 1.03 2.42
CA GLY A 457 30.23 1.42 1.37
C GLY A 457 28.96 2.02 1.95
N GLY A 458 28.94 3.32 2.24
CA GLY A 458 27.74 4.02 2.69
C GLY A 458 26.67 4.00 1.60
N GLY A 459 26.97 4.57 0.42
CA GLY A 459 26.14 4.47 -0.78
C GLY A 459 26.12 3.03 -1.29
N ALA A 460 27.27 2.51 -1.72
CA ALA A 460 27.36 1.15 -2.25
C ALA A 460 28.68 0.41 -1.91
N LEU A 461 28.58 -0.91 -1.81
CA LEU A 461 29.69 -1.85 -1.65
C LEU A 461 29.62 -2.96 -2.69
N ALA A 462 30.61 -3.03 -3.59
CA ALA A 462 30.77 -4.16 -4.50
C ALA A 462 31.88 -5.09 -4.03
N TYR A 463 31.55 -6.35 -3.75
CA TYR A 463 32.52 -7.42 -3.54
C TYR A 463 32.50 -8.35 -4.76
N GLU A 464 33.55 -8.35 -5.55
CA GLU A 464 33.61 -9.01 -6.86
C GLU A 464 34.45 -10.29 -6.86
N SER A 465 34.30 -11.10 -7.91
CA SER A 465 34.87 -12.46 -7.97
C SER A 465 36.36 -12.50 -8.29
N GLY A 466 36.95 -11.40 -8.77
CA GLY A 466 38.33 -11.31 -9.25
C GLY A 466 38.51 -11.50 -10.76
N ASP A 467 37.47 -12.00 -11.44
CA ASP A 467 37.35 -12.04 -12.92
C ASP A 467 36.16 -11.18 -13.43
N THR A 468 35.37 -10.59 -12.52
CA THR A 468 34.23 -9.68 -12.81
C THR A 468 34.70 -8.38 -13.49
N SER A 469 33.87 -7.87 -14.39
CA SER A 469 33.90 -6.48 -14.86
C SER A 469 32.64 -5.77 -14.35
N SER A 470 32.79 -4.53 -13.89
CA SER A 470 31.69 -3.74 -13.36
C SER A 470 31.68 -2.32 -13.93
N LEU A 471 30.50 -1.84 -14.30
CA LEU A 471 30.24 -0.50 -14.79
C LEU A 471 29.51 0.30 -13.71
N TRP A 472 30.09 1.45 -13.36
CA TRP A 472 29.53 2.44 -12.46
C TRP A 472 29.58 3.77 -13.19
N ALA A 473 28.47 4.21 -13.79
CA ALA A 473 28.46 5.41 -14.61
C ALA A 473 27.23 6.31 -14.42
N ASN A 474 27.37 7.64 -14.47
CA ASN A 474 26.26 8.58 -14.25
C ASN A 474 25.52 8.40 -12.93
N ASN A 475 26.18 7.88 -11.90
CA ASN A 475 25.60 7.85 -10.56
C ASN A 475 26.00 9.10 -9.78
N VAL A 476 25.08 9.62 -8.98
CA VAL A 476 25.38 10.63 -7.97
C VAL A 476 25.45 9.96 -6.60
N PHE A 477 26.61 10.03 -5.96
CA PHE A 477 26.83 9.62 -4.57
C PHE A 477 26.94 10.89 -3.71
N ALA A 478 25.85 11.26 -3.04
CA ALA A 478 25.77 12.45 -2.18
C ALA A 478 25.66 12.11 -0.69
N GLU A 479 26.45 12.76 0.17
CA GLU A 479 26.31 12.75 1.64
C GLU A 479 26.39 11.37 2.36
N ASN A 480 26.64 10.28 1.63
CA ASN A 480 26.66 8.93 2.19
C ASN A 480 27.79 8.74 3.23
N HIS A 481 27.54 7.94 4.27
CA HIS A 481 28.43 7.75 5.40
C HIS A 481 28.90 6.29 5.57
N ALA A 482 30.16 6.06 5.96
CA ALA A 482 30.64 4.75 6.38
C ALA A 482 31.60 4.84 7.59
N GLU A 483 31.32 4.13 8.69
CA GLU A 483 32.19 4.12 9.90
C GLU A 483 33.63 3.63 9.62
N VAL A 484 33.90 2.99 8.48
CA VAL A 484 35.25 2.55 8.11
C VAL A 484 35.71 3.19 6.80
N ARG A 485 35.24 2.74 5.62
CA ARG A 485 35.79 3.18 4.31
C ARG A 485 34.78 3.11 3.17
N GLY A 486 34.95 4.01 2.20
CA GLY A 486 34.05 4.15 1.05
C GLY A 486 32.72 4.74 1.51
N GLY A 487 32.67 6.05 1.76
CA GLY A 487 31.43 6.73 2.10
C GLY A 487 30.44 6.64 0.94
N GLY A 488 30.82 7.12 -0.24
CA GLY A 488 30.05 6.93 -1.47
C GLY A 488 30.10 5.48 -1.96
N LEU A 489 31.25 5.05 -2.48
CA LEU A 489 31.44 3.74 -3.11
C LEU A 489 32.66 2.98 -2.54
N LEU A 490 32.56 1.66 -2.43
CA LEU A 490 33.72 0.77 -2.26
C LEU A 490 33.68 -0.36 -3.29
N LEU A 491 34.74 -0.49 -4.09
CA LEU A 491 34.93 -1.61 -5.01
C LEU A 491 36.04 -2.54 -4.52
N TRP A 492 35.71 -3.81 -4.31
CA TRP A 492 36.63 -4.84 -3.82
C TRP A 492 36.78 -5.99 -4.82
N ASN A 493 38.01 -6.23 -5.27
CA ASN A 493 38.42 -7.42 -6.05
C ASN A 493 37.80 -7.47 -7.46
N SER A 494 37.68 -6.31 -8.11
CA SER A 494 37.33 -6.22 -9.53
C SER A 494 38.56 -6.33 -10.43
N ALA A 495 38.43 -7.02 -11.57
CA ALA A 495 39.49 -7.13 -12.57
C ALA A 495 39.56 -5.90 -13.48
N ASP A 496 38.39 -5.33 -13.81
CA ASP A 496 38.23 -4.23 -14.76
C ASP A 496 36.95 -3.45 -14.42
N ALA A 497 37.06 -2.56 -13.43
CA ALA A 497 36.01 -1.65 -13.01
C ALA A 497 36.05 -0.35 -13.83
N GLU A 498 34.96 -0.03 -14.52
CA GLU A 498 34.76 1.24 -15.20
C GLU A 498 33.95 2.19 -14.30
N VAL A 499 34.63 3.10 -13.62
CA VAL A 499 34.01 4.18 -12.83
C VAL A 499 34.10 5.48 -13.64
N VAL A 500 33.03 5.82 -14.35
CA VAL A 500 33.05 6.83 -15.41
C VAL A 500 31.90 7.82 -15.26
N ASN A 501 32.13 9.13 -15.34
CA ASN A 501 31.04 10.13 -15.32
C ASN A 501 30.15 10.02 -14.05
N ASN A 502 30.71 9.89 -12.85
CA ASN A 502 29.95 9.91 -11.60
C ASN A 502 30.25 11.16 -10.78
N ASP A 503 29.29 11.59 -9.98
CA ASP A 503 29.44 12.66 -9.01
C ASP A 503 29.59 12.08 -7.60
N PHE A 504 30.62 12.50 -6.89
CA PHE A 504 30.81 12.22 -5.48
C PHE A 504 30.78 13.53 -4.73
N LEU A 505 29.71 13.78 -3.98
CA LEU A 505 29.40 15.04 -3.30
C LEU A 505 29.37 14.82 -1.78
N SER A 506 30.30 15.40 -1.02
CA SER A 506 30.32 15.41 0.45
C SER A 506 30.09 14.09 1.19
N ASN A 507 30.47 12.95 0.60
CA ASN A 507 30.43 11.67 1.30
C ASN A 507 31.41 11.68 2.49
N SER A 508 31.27 10.73 3.42
CA SER A 508 32.11 10.68 4.62
C SER A 508 32.49 9.27 5.05
N ALA A 509 33.71 9.11 5.59
CA ALA A 509 34.15 7.87 6.21
C ALA A 509 35.24 8.08 7.28
N ASP A 510 35.11 7.46 8.45
CA ASP A 510 36.00 7.77 9.60
C ASP A 510 37.46 7.34 9.39
N THR A 511 37.74 6.32 8.56
CA THR A 511 39.11 5.83 8.31
C THR A 511 39.71 6.28 6.98
N GLY A 512 38.89 6.62 5.97
CA GLY A 512 39.35 7.19 4.68
C GLY A 512 38.78 6.53 3.43
N GLY A 513 38.95 7.19 2.28
CA GLY A 513 38.16 6.93 1.07
C GLY A 513 36.75 7.48 1.27
N GLN A 514 36.62 8.80 1.42
CA GLN A 514 35.33 9.45 1.68
C GLN A 514 34.38 9.25 0.49
N ALA A 515 34.81 9.68 -0.70
CA ALA A 515 34.09 9.46 -1.94
C ALA A 515 34.13 7.98 -2.33
N MET A 516 35.34 7.45 -2.43
CA MET A 516 35.60 6.18 -3.11
C MET A 516 36.78 5.43 -2.49
N PHE A 517 36.64 4.12 -2.34
CA PHE A 517 37.73 3.23 -1.90
C PHE A 517 37.95 2.05 -2.84
N PHE A 518 39.19 1.92 -3.35
CA PHE A 518 39.62 0.81 -4.19
C PHE A 518 40.34 -0.28 -3.38
N ARG A 519 39.75 -1.47 -3.29
CA ARG A 519 40.35 -2.60 -2.58
C ARG A 519 40.73 -3.73 -3.53
N ASP A 520 42.02 -3.88 -3.81
CA ASP A 520 42.55 -4.95 -4.68
C ASP A 520 41.86 -5.01 -6.07
N THR A 521 41.50 -3.83 -6.57
CA THR A 521 40.72 -3.59 -7.80
C THR A 521 41.60 -2.98 -8.89
N ALA A 522 41.36 -3.29 -10.15
CA ALA A 522 41.95 -2.59 -11.31
C ALA A 522 40.84 -2.03 -12.23
N GLY A 523 41.17 -1.06 -13.08
CA GLY A 523 40.20 -0.47 -14.01
C GLY A 523 40.47 1.01 -14.34
N ARG A 524 39.41 1.80 -14.52
CA ARG A 524 39.43 3.23 -14.87
C ARG A 524 38.60 4.04 -13.87
N PHE A 525 39.09 5.24 -13.55
CA PHE A 525 38.36 6.28 -12.84
C PHE A 525 38.52 7.57 -13.67
N VAL A 526 37.54 7.87 -14.51
CA VAL A 526 37.62 8.88 -15.59
C VAL A 526 36.35 9.71 -15.65
N ASN A 527 36.43 10.99 -15.97
CA ASN A 527 35.27 11.89 -16.08
C ASN A 527 34.43 12.04 -14.79
N ASN A 528 34.94 11.66 -13.61
CA ASN A 528 34.17 11.81 -12.37
C ASN A 528 34.40 13.19 -11.75
N LEU A 529 33.37 13.75 -11.13
CA LEU A 529 33.48 14.88 -10.20
C LEU A 529 33.62 14.34 -8.78
N VAL A 530 34.59 14.85 -8.02
CA VAL A 530 34.78 14.50 -6.60
C VAL A 530 34.98 15.77 -5.81
N MET A 531 33.96 16.19 -5.06
CA MET A 531 33.98 17.48 -4.36
C MET A 531 33.48 17.47 -2.91
N GLU A 532 33.96 18.47 -2.18
CA GLU A 532 33.52 18.85 -0.83
C GLU A 532 33.63 17.71 0.21
N HIS A 533 34.73 16.97 0.18
CA HIS A 533 35.10 16.00 1.23
C HIS A 533 36.03 16.67 2.27
N PRO A 534 35.52 17.24 3.38
CA PRO A 534 36.30 18.08 4.31
C PRO A 534 37.19 17.30 5.28
N GLN A 535 37.15 15.96 5.27
CA GLN A 535 37.89 15.08 6.17
C GLN A 535 38.61 13.98 5.38
N GLY A 536 39.76 13.53 5.88
CA GLY A 536 40.51 12.42 5.28
C GLY A 536 40.86 12.60 3.78
N THR A 537 41.11 11.46 3.13
CA THR A 537 41.35 11.39 1.68
C THR A 537 40.06 11.04 0.94
N ALA A 538 39.73 11.79 -0.10
CA ALA A 538 38.53 11.57 -0.91
C ALA A 538 38.56 10.21 -1.65
N VAL A 539 39.62 9.94 -2.42
CA VAL A 539 39.83 8.65 -3.11
C VAL A 539 41.09 7.95 -2.59
N GLU A 540 40.91 6.74 -2.03
CA GLU A 540 41.99 5.96 -1.41
C GLU A 540 42.01 4.50 -1.89
N SER A 541 43.13 3.80 -1.72
CA SER A 541 43.25 2.38 -2.06
C SER A 541 44.04 1.54 -1.03
N SER A 542 43.72 0.24 -0.92
CA SER A 542 44.37 -0.66 0.04
C SER A 542 45.71 -1.24 -0.41
N SER A 543 46.05 -1.11 -1.68
CA SER A 543 47.21 -1.75 -2.32
C SER A 543 47.84 -0.81 -3.36
N SER A 544 48.61 -1.34 -4.32
CA SER A 544 49.00 -0.57 -5.51
C SER A 544 48.13 -1.07 -6.67
N PRO A 545 46.85 -0.65 -6.75
CA PRO A 545 45.96 -1.06 -7.84
C PRO A 545 46.49 -0.52 -9.17
N THR A 546 45.95 -1.01 -10.29
CA THR A 546 46.18 -0.40 -11.60
C THR A 546 44.90 0.33 -12.00
N VAL A 547 44.79 1.60 -11.60
CA VAL A 547 43.63 2.45 -11.93
C VAL A 547 44.10 3.59 -12.83
N ALA A 548 43.54 3.67 -14.04
CA ALA A 548 43.73 4.83 -14.90
C ALA A 548 42.88 6.01 -14.39
N LEU A 549 43.54 6.97 -13.73
CA LEU A 549 42.95 8.16 -13.11
C LEU A 549 43.21 9.41 -13.97
N ASP A 550 42.33 9.76 -14.90
CA ASP A 550 42.53 10.96 -15.75
C ASP A 550 41.19 11.62 -16.11
N TYR A 551 41.21 12.91 -16.43
CA TYR A 551 40.01 13.71 -16.75
C TYR A 551 38.92 13.73 -15.64
N ASN A 552 39.29 13.62 -14.37
CA ASN A 552 38.37 13.85 -13.24
C ASN A 552 38.53 15.27 -12.71
N ASP A 553 37.49 15.88 -12.14
CA ASP A 553 37.64 17.09 -11.34
C ASP A 553 37.65 16.77 -9.85
N LEU A 554 38.65 17.31 -9.14
CA LEU A 554 38.94 16.98 -7.74
C LEU A 554 38.96 18.26 -6.90
N TYR A 555 37.78 18.84 -6.68
CA TYR A 555 37.57 20.17 -6.13
C TYR A 555 37.26 20.20 -4.62
N ASN A 556 37.75 21.23 -3.91
CA ASN A 556 37.40 21.53 -2.52
C ASN A 556 37.48 20.36 -1.49
N ASN A 557 38.26 19.31 -1.75
CA ASN A 557 38.52 18.23 -0.79
C ASN A 557 39.72 18.57 0.11
N LEU A 558 39.79 17.93 1.30
CA LEU A 558 40.95 18.08 2.19
C LEU A 558 42.23 17.47 1.59
N ASP A 559 42.16 16.19 1.21
CA ASP A 559 43.19 15.47 0.46
C ASP A 559 42.52 14.71 -0.70
N ASN A 560 42.91 14.99 -1.94
CA ASN A 560 42.26 14.41 -3.13
C ASN A 560 42.53 12.89 -3.29
N LEU A 561 43.80 12.51 -3.33
CA LEU A 561 44.25 11.14 -3.67
C LEU A 561 45.29 10.64 -2.66
N ASP A 562 45.25 9.34 -2.37
CA ASP A 562 46.28 8.68 -1.54
C ASP A 562 47.64 8.57 -2.26
N SER A 563 48.66 8.09 -1.52
CA SER A 563 50.02 7.93 -2.10
C SER A 563 50.15 6.80 -3.14
N ASN A 564 49.17 5.90 -3.25
CA ASN A 564 49.17 4.79 -4.21
C ASN A 564 48.57 5.23 -5.56
N LEU A 565 47.56 6.11 -5.52
CA LEU A 565 46.81 6.64 -6.64
C LEU A 565 47.43 7.93 -7.20
N ALA A 566 48.02 8.80 -6.36
CA ALA A 566 48.66 10.04 -6.79
C ALA A 566 49.83 9.84 -7.79
N GLY A 567 50.44 8.65 -7.82
CA GLY A 567 51.46 8.29 -8.81
C GLY A 567 50.91 7.77 -10.15
N GLN A 568 49.59 7.54 -10.22
CA GLN A 568 48.86 7.02 -11.39
C GLN A 568 47.99 8.10 -12.06
N ALA A 569 47.71 9.20 -11.34
CA ALA A 569 46.98 10.34 -11.85
C ALA A 569 47.61 10.94 -13.12
N GLY A 570 46.81 10.99 -14.19
CA GLY A 570 47.11 11.68 -15.43
C GLY A 570 47.10 13.20 -15.28
N SER A 571 47.58 13.88 -16.32
CA SER A 571 47.77 15.33 -16.31
C SER A 571 46.53 16.14 -16.67
N ASN A 572 45.40 15.47 -16.98
CA ASN A 572 44.17 16.12 -17.41
C ASN A 572 43.11 16.17 -16.31
N ASN A 573 43.41 15.64 -15.11
CA ASN A 573 42.59 15.88 -13.92
C ASN A 573 42.58 17.37 -13.57
N LEU A 574 41.40 17.88 -13.22
CA LEU A 574 41.12 19.26 -12.85
C LEU A 574 41.00 19.42 -11.31
N ALA A 575 40.89 20.67 -10.88
CA ALA A 575 40.55 21.07 -9.52
C ALA A 575 39.98 22.50 -9.59
N VAL A 576 38.83 22.64 -10.24
CA VAL A 576 38.14 23.90 -10.55
C VAL A 576 36.76 23.92 -9.91
N ASP A 577 36.13 25.10 -9.80
CA ASP A 577 34.74 25.14 -9.33
C ASP A 577 33.82 24.54 -10.41
N PRO A 578 33.02 23.49 -10.11
CA PRO A 578 32.16 22.83 -11.08
C PRO A 578 31.11 23.75 -11.69
N GLY A 579 30.65 24.77 -10.96
CA GLY A 579 29.65 25.70 -11.45
C GLY A 579 28.32 25.05 -11.82
N PHE A 580 27.68 24.37 -10.86
CA PHE A 580 26.28 23.94 -10.99
C PHE A 580 25.33 25.13 -11.21
N GLU A 581 24.17 24.89 -11.82
CA GLU A 581 23.15 25.92 -12.12
C GLU A 581 22.57 26.53 -10.84
N VAL A 582 21.96 25.69 -10.01
CA VAL A 582 21.72 26.00 -8.60
C VAL A 582 22.97 25.62 -7.83
N ARG A 583 23.45 26.51 -6.97
CA ARG A 583 24.60 26.18 -6.12
C ARG A 583 24.17 25.13 -5.10
N TRP A 584 24.56 23.88 -5.33
CA TRP A 584 24.38 22.77 -4.38
C TRP A 584 24.73 23.19 -2.94
N SER A 585 23.79 22.96 -2.03
CA SER A 585 23.84 23.42 -0.64
C SER A 585 23.75 22.27 0.38
N GLY A 586 23.85 21.03 -0.08
CA GLY A 586 23.50 19.84 0.68
C GLY A 586 22.14 19.27 0.28
N GLY A 587 21.88 18.02 0.66
CA GLY A 587 20.63 17.30 0.41
C GLY A 587 20.60 16.44 -0.85
N CYS A 588 19.50 15.72 -1.00
CA CYS A 588 19.29 14.63 -1.98
C CYS A 588 18.46 15.04 -3.21
N ASP A 589 18.36 16.33 -3.49
CA ASP A 589 17.51 16.86 -4.55
C ASP A 589 18.22 16.80 -5.92
N ARG A 590 17.55 16.21 -6.92
CA ARG A 590 18.10 15.93 -8.25
C ARG A 590 18.44 17.22 -8.99
N ASP A 591 17.58 18.22 -8.87
CA ASP A 591 17.61 19.39 -9.75
C ASP A 591 18.72 20.37 -9.34
N THR A 592 19.38 20.10 -8.21
CA THR A 592 20.56 20.82 -7.73
C THR A 592 21.90 20.32 -8.30
N TRP A 593 21.89 19.32 -9.19
CA TRP A 593 23.10 18.60 -9.64
C TRP A 593 23.49 18.81 -11.11
N PHE A 594 22.79 19.67 -11.85
CA PHE A 594 23.12 19.98 -13.25
C PHE A 594 24.23 21.04 -13.38
N LEU A 595 25.17 20.81 -14.30
CA LEU A 595 26.24 21.76 -14.63
C LEU A 595 25.69 22.94 -15.42
N ALA A 596 26.03 24.18 -15.01
CA ALA A 596 25.65 25.35 -15.79
C ALA A 596 26.34 25.39 -17.16
N THR A 597 25.70 26.01 -18.15
CA THR A 597 26.20 26.10 -19.54
C THR A 597 27.61 26.71 -19.68
N GLU A 598 28.04 27.53 -18.71
CA GLU A 598 29.38 28.15 -18.67
C GLU A 598 30.35 27.45 -17.70
N SER A 599 30.00 26.24 -17.23
CA SER A 599 30.83 25.39 -16.38
C SER A 599 32.17 25.07 -17.05
N PRO A 600 33.29 25.04 -16.31
CA PRO A 600 34.57 24.59 -16.84
C PRO A 600 34.66 23.06 -17.03
N LEU A 601 33.61 22.31 -16.66
CA LEU A 601 33.53 20.85 -16.78
C LEU A 601 32.78 20.39 -18.05
N VAL A 602 32.05 21.30 -18.71
CA VAL A 602 31.43 21.05 -20.02
C VAL A 602 32.51 20.90 -21.11
N ASP A 603 32.32 19.93 -22.01
CA ASP A 603 33.26 19.51 -23.05
C ASP A 603 34.65 19.10 -22.50
N ALA A 604 34.79 18.78 -21.19
CA ALA A 604 36.09 18.74 -20.50
C ALA A 604 36.70 17.33 -20.28
N GLY A 605 35.94 16.25 -20.43
CA GLY A 605 36.30 14.86 -20.11
C GLY A 605 37.22 14.16 -21.13
N ASP A 606 37.36 12.84 -21.06
CA ASP A 606 38.23 12.06 -21.95
C ASP A 606 37.78 12.22 -23.43
N PRO A 607 38.63 12.75 -24.35
CA PRO A 607 38.27 12.93 -25.76
C PRO A 607 37.97 11.65 -26.55
N SER A 608 38.07 10.47 -25.93
CA SER A 608 37.62 9.19 -26.49
C SER A 608 36.20 8.80 -26.08
N ILE A 609 35.59 9.58 -25.18
CA ILE A 609 34.21 9.46 -24.70
C ILE A 609 33.44 10.68 -25.24
N SER A 610 32.21 10.47 -25.69
CA SER A 610 31.30 11.52 -26.16
C SER A 610 30.02 11.47 -25.34
N ASP A 611 29.36 12.61 -25.17
CA ASP A 611 27.97 12.65 -24.71
C ASP A 611 27.04 12.17 -25.83
N TRP A 612 25.74 12.08 -25.51
CA TRP A 612 24.72 11.53 -26.41
C TRP A 612 24.56 12.33 -27.73
N ASP A 613 24.83 13.64 -27.72
CA ASP A 613 24.76 14.54 -28.89
C ASP A 613 25.98 14.42 -29.82
N GLY A 614 27.06 13.78 -29.35
CA GLY A 614 28.33 13.63 -30.06
C GLY A 614 29.38 14.72 -29.80
N SER A 615 29.20 15.55 -28.77
CA SER A 615 30.22 16.41 -28.14
C SER A 615 31.47 15.62 -27.67
N ARG A 616 32.38 16.29 -26.97
CA ARG A 616 33.34 15.61 -26.10
C ARG A 616 32.71 15.49 -24.72
N SER A 617 32.81 14.31 -24.11
CA SER A 617 32.12 14.05 -22.85
C SER A 617 32.41 15.05 -21.74
N ASP A 618 31.36 15.49 -21.05
CA ASP A 618 31.43 16.30 -19.83
C ASP A 618 32.13 15.55 -18.66
N ILE A 619 32.55 16.29 -17.63
CA ILE A 619 33.04 15.72 -16.37
C ILE A 619 31.94 15.82 -15.30
N GLY A 620 31.53 14.67 -14.79
CA GLY A 620 30.48 14.50 -13.80
C GLY A 620 29.39 13.55 -14.28
N ALA A 621 28.35 13.40 -13.47
CA ALA A 621 27.08 12.80 -13.86
C ALA A 621 26.42 13.57 -15.00
N TYR A 622 25.43 12.95 -15.64
CA TYR A 622 24.74 13.43 -16.84
C TYR A 622 25.60 13.54 -18.12
N GLY A 623 26.92 13.33 -18.01
CA GLY A 623 27.83 13.21 -19.14
C GLY A 623 28.03 11.78 -19.65
N GLY A 624 28.74 11.66 -20.77
CA GLY A 624 29.11 10.41 -21.41
C GLY A 624 27.96 9.67 -22.10
N PRO A 625 28.22 8.47 -22.63
CA PRO A 625 27.28 7.73 -23.48
C PRO A 625 26.26 6.91 -22.70
N TYR A 626 26.30 6.95 -21.36
CA TYR A 626 25.47 6.14 -20.47
C TYR A 626 24.34 6.95 -19.82
N VAL A 627 24.25 8.26 -20.10
CA VAL A 627 23.23 9.12 -19.49
C VAL A 627 21.83 8.68 -19.92
N ASP A 628 20.88 8.79 -19.01
CA ASP A 628 19.47 8.65 -19.33
C ASP A 628 19.04 9.80 -20.25
N VAL A 629 18.93 9.49 -21.55
CA VAL A 629 18.62 10.49 -22.58
C VAL A 629 17.23 11.09 -22.45
N ARG A 630 16.33 10.48 -21.65
CA ARG A 630 15.01 11.03 -21.33
C ARG A 630 15.11 12.42 -20.69
N LEU A 631 16.15 12.65 -19.89
CA LEU A 631 16.43 13.94 -19.25
C LEU A 631 16.72 15.08 -20.25
N PHE A 632 16.98 14.77 -21.53
CA PHE A 632 17.28 15.77 -22.56
C PHE A 632 16.32 15.68 -23.76
N THR A 633 15.15 15.09 -23.52
CA THR A 633 14.02 15.11 -24.45
C THR A 633 12.88 15.95 -23.88
N ASP A 634 11.94 16.18 -24.79
CA ASP A 634 10.67 16.88 -24.71
C ASP A 634 9.69 15.76 -25.15
N GLU A 635 9.13 14.98 -24.20
CA GLU A 635 8.36 13.75 -24.53
C GLU A 635 6.92 14.05 -25.00
N ASP A 636 6.31 15.15 -24.57
CA ASP A 636 4.95 15.55 -24.94
C ASP A 636 4.84 16.60 -26.09
N GLU A 637 5.96 17.17 -26.53
CA GLU A 637 6.09 18.22 -27.56
C GLU A 637 5.60 19.63 -27.15
N ASP A 638 5.59 19.98 -25.86
CA ASP A 638 5.22 21.31 -25.35
C ASP A 638 6.31 22.39 -25.60
N GLY A 639 7.58 22.00 -25.51
CA GLY A 639 8.77 22.83 -25.75
C GLY A 639 9.73 23.04 -24.57
N TRP A 640 9.46 22.47 -23.40
CA TRP A 640 10.41 22.30 -22.30
C TRP A 640 11.15 20.95 -22.42
N LEU A 641 12.03 20.65 -21.48
CA LEU A 641 12.75 19.37 -21.40
C LEU A 641 12.53 18.78 -20.02
N ALA A 642 12.61 17.46 -19.86
CA ALA A 642 12.51 16.75 -18.57
C ALA A 642 13.53 17.16 -17.45
N THR A 643 14.44 18.09 -17.73
CA THR A 643 15.30 18.78 -16.74
C THR A 643 14.75 20.09 -16.21
N GLU A 644 13.83 20.69 -16.96
CA GLU A 644 13.14 21.95 -16.65
C GLU A 644 11.67 21.66 -16.27
N ASP A 645 11.09 20.60 -16.84
CA ASP A 645 9.72 20.14 -16.60
C ASP A 645 9.61 19.17 -15.40
N CYS A 646 8.58 19.37 -14.58
CA CYS A 646 8.24 18.52 -13.44
C CYS A 646 7.35 17.31 -13.80
N ASP A 647 6.65 17.33 -14.94
CA ASP A 647 6.02 16.15 -15.58
C ASP A 647 6.03 16.27 -17.12
N ASP A 648 7.20 15.98 -17.74
CA ASP A 648 7.49 15.92 -19.20
C ASP A 648 6.56 14.96 -20.01
N THR A 649 5.51 14.42 -19.39
CA THR A 649 4.48 13.58 -20.01
C THR A 649 3.09 14.24 -20.08
N ASP A 650 2.87 15.41 -19.48
CA ASP A 650 1.63 16.17 -19.52
C ASP A 650 1.85 17.64 -19.95
N PRO A 651 1.50 18.04 -21.19
CA PRO A 651 1.85 19.36 -21.76
C PRO A 651 0.98 20.52 -21.22
N ASP A 652 0.24 20.28 -20.14
CA ASP A 652 -0.44 21.29 -19.34
C ASP A 652 0.29 21.52 -17.97
N VAL A 653 1.42 20.83 -17.71
CA VAL A 653 2.35 20.97 -16.56
C VAL A 653 3.74 21.32 -17.12
N HIS A 654 4.28 22.51 -16.79
CA HIS A 654 5.60 22.98 -17.22
C HIS A 654 5.91 24.38 -16.61
N PRO A 655 7.17 24.87 -16.57
CA PRO A 655 7.57 26.17 -15.95
C PRO A 655 6.95 27.50 -16.45
N GLU A 656 5.97 27.45 -17.35
CA GLU A 656 5.18 28.60 -17.82
C GLU A 656 3.67 28.26 -17.86
N ALA A 657 3.24 27.15 -17.24
CA ALA A 657 1.86 26.70 -17.22
C ALA A 657 0.99 27.60 -16.32
N PRO A 658 -0.33 27.66 -16.55
CA PRO A 658 -1.25 28.39 -15.68
C PRO A 658 -1.82 27.48 -14.58
N GLU A 659 -1.40 27.71 -13.35
CA GLU A 659 -1.92 27.06 -12.14
C GLU A 659 -3.45 26.86 -12.12
N GLN A 660 -3.89 25.70 -11.66
CA GLN A 660 -5.27 25.31 -11.38
C GLN A 660 -5.44 25.13 -9.86
N PRO A 661 -5.84 26.18 -9.12
CA PRO A 661 -5.85 26.17 -7.66
C PRO A 661 -6.53 24.96 -7.02
N TYR A 662 -5.87 24.44 -5.99
CA TYR A 662 -6.35 23.43 -5.05
C TYR A 662 -6.62 22.04 -5.66
N ASP A 663 -6.07 21.72 -6.83
CA ASP A 663 -6.20 20.39 -7.44
C ASP A 663 -5.12 19.39 -7.00
N GLY A 664 -4.06 19.89 -6.34
CA GLY A 664 -2.96 19.13 -5.75
C GLY A 664 -1.80 18.85 -6.70
N ILE A 665 -1.78 19.47 -7.88
CA ILE A 665 -0.71 19.42 -8.87
C ILE A 665 -0.06 20.81 -8.92
N ASP A 666 1.27 20.83 -8.89
CA ASP A 666 2.12 21.99 -9.17
C ASP A 666 2.31 22.01 -10.69
N GLN A 667 1.51 22.82 -11.40
CA GLN A 667 1.56 22.89 -12.86
C GLN A 667 2.70 23.80 -13.34
N ASP A 668 2.98 24.90 -12.64
CA ASP A 668 4.04 25.85 -13.05
C ASP A 668 5.45 25.50 -12.52
N CYS A 669 5.59 24.34 -11.87
CA CYS A 669 6.82 23.73 -11.38
C CYS A 669 7.61 24.63 -10.41
N ASP A 670 6.95 25.54 -9.66
CA ASP A 670 7.60 26.40 -8.67
C ASP A 670 7.84 25.70 -7.30
N GLY A 671 7.19 24.54 -7.12
CA GLY A 671 7.29 23.67 -5.94
C GLY A 671 6.02 23.58 -5.11
N VAL A 672 4.95 24.33 -5.43
CA VAL A 672 3.65 24.30 -4.73
C VAL A 672 2.45 24.50 -5.67
N ASP A 673 1.33 23.80 -5.39
CA ASP A 673 -0.01 24.13 -5.92
C ASP A 673 -0.45 25.51 -5.38
N LEU A 674 -1.12 26.31 -6.20
CA LEU A 674 -1.62 27.64 -5.85
C LEU A 674 -2.75 27.58 -4.79
N VAL A 675 -2.38 27.86 -3.53
CA VAL A 675 -3.28 27.81 -2.36
C VAL A 675 -3.77 29.16 -1.81
N ASP A 676 -3.28 30.28 -2.35
CA ASP A 676 -3.64 31.68 -2.02
C ASP A 676 -3.87 32.41 -3.36
N VAL A 677 -5.13 32.49 -3.80
CA VAL A 677 -5.48 32.94 -5.16
C VAL A 677 -5.51 34.47 -5.32
N ASP A 678 -5.68 35.22 -4.23
CA ASP A 678 -5.79 36.68 -4.26
C ASP A 678 -4.53 37.45 -3.78
N GLU A 679 -3.51 36.71 -3.34
CA GLU A 679 -2.18 37.15 -2.89
C GLU A 679 -2.18 37.96 -1.58
N ASP A 680 -3.13 37.74 -0.66
CA ASP A 680 -3.17 38.46 0.63
C ASP A 680 -2.33 37.82 1.76
N GLY A 681 -1.95 36.55 1.59
CA GLY A 681 -1.04 35.80 2.46
C GLY A 681 -1.72 34.82 3.43
N TRP A 682 -2.97 34.43 3.18
CA TRP A 682 -3.66 33.35 3.88
C TRP A 682 -4.04 32.23 2.91
N ASP A 683 -3.84 30.97 3.30
CA ASP A 683 -4.20 29.83 2.45
C ASP A 683 -5.72 29.54 2.53
N ALA A 684 -6.33 29.17 1.40
CA ALA A 684 -7.73 28.78 1.28
C ALA A 684 -8.16 27.66 2.25
N VAL A 685 -9.39 27.72 2.77
CA VAL A 685 -10.02 26.60 3.51
C VAL A 685 -10.07 25.30 2.68
N GLU A 686 -10.22 25.39 1.36
CA GLU A 686 -10.13 24.28 0.40
C GLU A 686 -8.76 23.56 0.46
N ALA A 687 -7.67 24.32 0.57
CA ALA A 687 -6.30 23.82 0.75
C ALA A 687 -5.99 23.39 2.19
N GLY A 688 -6.85 23.76 3.14
CA GLY A 688 -6.73 23.45 4.57
C GLY A 688 -6.17 24.58 5.42
N GLY A 689 -6.13 25.81 4.89
CA GLY A 689 -5.84 27.02 5.64
C GLY A 689 -7.07 27.58 6.38
N GLU A 690 -7.08 28.89 6.57
CA GLU A 690 -8.06 29.61 7.39
C GLU A 690 -8.84 30.67 6.59
N ASP A 691 -8.56 30.86 5.29
CA ASP A 691 -9.29 31.83 4.46
C ASP A 691 -10.67 31.34 4.01
N CYS A 692 -11.70 32.17 4.21
CA CYS A 692 -13.09 31.85 3.93
C CYS A 692 -13.64 32.42 2.61
N ASP A 693 -12.91 33.27 1.88
CA ASP A 693 -13.23 33.76 0.53
C ASP A 693 -11.96 34.13 -0.27
N ASP A 694 -11.12 33.13 -0.58
CA ASP A 694 -9.81 33.19 -1.28
C ASP A 694 -9.83 33.85 -2.70
N ASP A 695 -11.00 34.30 -3.15
CA ASP A 695 -11.20 35.14 -4.34
C ASP A 695 -11.16 36.67 -3.98
N ALA A 696 -10.97 37.04 -2.70
CA ALA A 696 -11.29 38.35 -2.15
C ALA A 696 -10.43 38.81 -0.94
N ALA A 697 -9.20 39.29 -1.22
CA ALA A 697 -8.11 39.87 -0.38
C ALA A 697 -8.43 40.92 0.73
N ALA A 698 -9.69 41.07 1.10
CA ALA A 698 -10.20 41.85 2.21
C ALA A 698 -11.04 41.00 3.19
N VAL A 699 -11.23 39.72 2.89
CA VAL A 699 -11.90 38.69 3.69
C VAL A 699 -10.84 37.65 4.01
N ASN A 700 -10.32 37.66 5.24
CA ASN A 700 -9.25 36.77 5.70
C ASN A 700 -9.10 36.90 7.22
N PRO A 701 -8.54 35.92 7.96
CA PRO A 701 -8.37 35.98 9.42
C PRO A 701 -7.52 37.16 9.96
N GLY A 702 -6.88 37.94 9.10
CA GLY A 702 -6.15 39.17 9.43
C GLY A 702 -6.89 40.47 9.12
N ALA A 703 -8.12 40.40 8.60
CA ALA A 703 -8.92 41.54 8.18
C ALA A 703 -9.44 42.35 9.38
N THR A 704 -10.43 43.21 9.15
CA THR A 704 -11.08 43.98 10.22
C THR A 704 -12.56 44.04 9.93
N GLU A 705 -13.30 43.27 10.72
CA GLU A 705 -14.75 43.11 10.61
C GLU A 705 -15.51 44.44 10.49
N VAL A 706 -16.37 44.54 9.46
CA VAL A 706 -17.29 45.64 9.16
C VAL A 706 -18.73 45.20 9.44
N TRP A 707 -18.95 44.82 10.69
CA TRP A 707 -20.20 44.55 11.41
C TRP A 707 -21.52 44.90 10.70
N TYR A 708 -22.40 43.90 10.67
CA TYR A 708 -23.77 43.91 10.17
C TYR A 708 -23.88 44.18 8.65
N ASN A 709 -22.85 43.81 7.88
CA ASN A 709 -22.86 43.96 6.42
C ASN A 709 -23.27 42.66 5.68
N GLY A 710 -23.22 41.51 6.37
CA GLY A 710 -23.58 40.20 5.84
C GLY A 710 -22.42 39.46 5.18
N LEU A 711 -21.19 39.87 5.49
CA LEU A 711 -19.93 39.24 5.12
C LEU A 711 -19.11 39.11 6.41
N ASP A 712 -18.56 37.92 6.64
CA ASP A 712 -17.68 37.59 7.76
C ASP A 712 -16.25 37.84 7.27
N GLU A 713 -15.71 39.02 7.55
CA GLU A 713 -14.46 39.50 6.94
C GLU A 713 -13.23 38.98 7.65
N ASP A 714 -13.28 38.71 8.97
CA ASP A 714 -12.18 38.06 9.70
C ASP A 714 -12.34 36.54 9.92
N CYS A 715 -13.29 35.93 9.21
CA CYS A 715 -13.51 34.48 9.11
C CYS A 715 -13.69 33.76 10.47
N ASP A 716 -14.04 34.48 11.53
CA ASP A 716 -14.22 33.93 12.87
C ASP A 716 -15.65 33.37 13.10
N GLY A 717 -16.57 33.65 12.17
CA GLY A 717 -17.97 33.25 12.18
C GLY A 717 -18.94 34.32 12.70
N ASN A 718 -18.53 35.58 12.84
CA ASN A 718 -19.27 36.60 13.59
C ASN A 718 -19.37 38.01 12.92
N ASP A 719 -20.36 38.19 12.05
CA ASP A 719 -20.79 39.52 11.53
C ASP A 719 -21.84 40.21 12.43
N ASP A 720 -22.41 39.51 13.43
CA ASP A 720 -23.63 39.97 14.14
C ASP A 720 -23.56 40.17 15.67
N ASP A 721 -22.51 39.76 16.39
CA ASP A 721 -22.31 39.93 17.86
C ASP A 721 -20.98 40.69 18.16
N GLN A 722 -21.03 42.03 18.24
CA GLN A 722 -19.82 42.87 18.30
C GLN A 722 -19.09 42.88 19.66
N ASP A 723 -19.73 42.48 20.76
CA ASP A 723 -19.09 42.42 22.09
C ASP A 723 -18.78 41.00 22.61
N VAL A 724 -19.21 39.98 21.86
CA VAL A 724 -18.87 38.56 21.97
C VAL A 724 -19.43 37.94 23.26
N ASP A 725 -20.70 38.23 23.57
CA ASP A 725 -21.43 37.64 24.70
C ASP A 725 -22.30 36.43 24.33
N GLY A 726 -22.55 36.23 23.02
CA GLY A 726 -23.32 35.15 22.45
C GLY A 726 -24.72 35.54 21.95
N HIS A 727 -25.04 36.84 21.91
CA HIS A 727 -26.29 37.40 21.41
C HIS A 727 -26.03 38.43 20.31
N GLY A 728 -26.53 38.18 19.09
CA GLY A 728 -26.35 39.13 17.99
C GLY A 728 -27.30 40.32 18.01
N ALA A 729 -26.88 41.42 17.40
CA ALA A 729 -27.57 42.71 17.34
C ALA A 729 -29.00 42.62 16.79
N THR A 730 -29.93 43.33 17.44
CA THR A 730 -31.30 43.54 16.93
C THR A 730 -31.32 44.15 15.52
N GLU A 731 -30.29 44.94 15.11
CA GLU A 731 -30.22 45.52 13.76
C GLU A 731 -29.83 44.50 12.67
N ALA A 732 -29.00 43.50 13.01
CA ALA A 732 -28.68 42.36 12.15
C ALA A 732 -29.79 41.29 12.14
N GLY A 733 -30.56 41.20 13.24
CA GLY A 733 -31.73 40.35 13.38
C GLY A 733 -31.69 39.36 14.55
N GLY A 734 -30.67 39.45 15.41
CA GLY A 734 -30.60 38.76 16.69
C GLY A 734 -31.50 39.39 17.76
N ASP A 735 -31.17 39.15 19.03
CA ASP A 735 -31.98 39.58 20.18
C ASP A 735 -31.29 40.54 21.17
N ASP A 736 -30.04 40.95 20.92
CA ASP A 736 -29.36 41.99 21.71
C ASP A 736 -29.88 43.41 21.40
N CYS A 737 -30.14 44.19 22.45
CA CYS A 737 -30.57 45.58 22.41
C CYS A 737 -29.46 46.64 22.58
N ASP A 738 -28.23 46.30 22.99
CA ASP A 738 -27.05 47.19 22.98
C ASP A 738 -25.73 46.38 22.82
N ASP A 739 -25.52 45.85 21.61
CA ASP A 739 -24.42 45.02 21.05
C ASP A 739 -22.99 45.62 21.16
N LEU A 740 -22.76 46.48 22.15
CA LEU A 740 -21.52 47.18 22.47
C LEU A 740 -21.18 47.11 23.98
N ASP A 741 -22.04 46.50 24.81
CA ASP A 741 -21.86 46.32 26.25
C ASP A 741 -22.35 44.89 26.66
N PRO A 742 -21.41 43.93 26.90
CA PRO A 742 -21.68 42.49 27.13
C PRO A 742 -22.28 42.19 28.52
N LEU A 743 -23.11 43.11 28.98
CA LEU A 743 -23.90 43.15 30.21
C LEU A 743 -25.36 43.54 29.92
N ILE A 744 -25.68 43.91 28.68
CA ILE A 744 -27.01 44.26 28.19
C ILE A 744 -27.34 43.25 27.11
N HIS A 745 -28.03 42.17 27.47
CA HIS A 745 -28.38 41.09 26.54
C HIS A 745 -29.54 40.25 27.11
N PRO A 746 -30.30 39.52 26.29
CA PRO A 746 -31.41 38.69 26.74
C PRO A 746 -31.06 37.70 27.86
N GLY A 747 -31.56 37.98 29.07
CA GLY A 747 -31.31 37.16 30.26
C GLY A 747 -30.15 37.62 31.14
N ALA A 748 -29.60 38.83 30.90
CA ALA A 748 -28.81 39.55 31.89
C ALA A 748 -29.61 39.85 33.18
N THR A 749 -29.11 40.73 34.05
CA THR A 749 -29.81 41.10 35.28
C THR A 749 -29.84 42.61 35.48
N ASP A 750 -31.03 43.19 35.34
CA ASP A 750 -31.29 44.59 35.62
C ASP A 750 -30.77 45.05 36.99
N THR A 751 -30.29 46.29 37.01
CA THR A 751 -30.03 47.05 38.23
C THR A 751 -31.22 47.98 38.51
N PRO A 752 -32.11 47.65 39.48
CA PRO A 752 -33.40 48.33 39.58
C PRO A 752 -33.31 49.84 39.83
N ASP A 753 -34.15 50.59 39.11
CA ASP A 753 -34.31 52.05 39.16
C ASP A 753 -33.09 52.86 38.62
N ASP A 754 -32.21 52.26 37.81
CA ASP A 754 -31.08 52.99 37.18
C ASP A 754 -31.37 53.53 35.76
N GLY A 755 -32.43 53.01 35.11
CA GLY A 755 -32.92 53.43 33.80
C GLY A 755 -32.33 52.68 32.60
N VAL A 756 -31.54 51.63 32.82
CA VAL A 756 -31.07 50.69 31.79
C VAL A 756 -31.98 49.45 31.79
N ASP A 757 -32.27 48.94 30.59
CA ASP A 757 -33.02 47.71 30.33
C ASP A 757 -31.98 46.66 29.95
N SER A 758 -31.41 45.98 30.94
CA SER A 758 -30.24 45.11 30.73
C SER A 758 -30.63 43.75 30.17
N ASP A 759 -31.82 43.23 30.47
CA ASP A 759 -32.26 41.91 29.96
C ASP A 759 -33.11 41.97 28.68
N CYS A 760 -33.21 43.16 28.08
CA CYS A 760 -33.92 43.49 26.85
C CYS A 760 -35.42 43.11 26.86
N ASP A 761 -36.07 42.98 28.04
CA ASP A 761 -37.51 42.65 28.15
C ASP A 761 -38.44 43.83 27.83
N GLY A 762 -37.88 45.05 27.78
CA GLY A 762 -38.61 46.30 27.58
C GLY A 762 -38.83 47.10 28.87
N SER A 763 -38.23 46.73 30.00
CA SER A 763 -38.38 47.44 31.28
C SER A 763 -37.32 47.19 32.36
N ASP A 764 -36.57 48.26 32.73
CA ASP A 764 -35.82 48.40 34.00
C ASP A 764 -36.63 47.83 35.20
N GLY A 765 -36.11 46.73 35.74
CA GLY A 765 -36.79 45.82 36.66
C GLY A 765 -37.34 46.43 37.96
N PRO A 766 -38.35 45.76 38.58
CA PRO A 766 -39.19 46.40 39.59
C PRO A 766 -38.52 46.64 40.97
N GLY A 767 -38.21 47.90 41.25
CA GLY A 767 -37.72 48.39 42.56
C GLY A 767 -38.61 48.07 43.77
N THR A 768 -38.01 47.63 44.88
CA THR A 768 -38.73 47.13 46.08
C THR A 768 -39.04 48.21 47.12
N GLY A 769 -40.03 49.06 46.82
CA GLY A 769 -40.44 50.16 47.71
C GLY A 769 -41.12 49.75 49.03
N THR A 770 -40.82 50.48 50.11
CA THR A 770 -41.61 50.48 51.38
C THR A 770 -41.83 51.90 51.91
N ASP A 771 -43.08 52.20 52.33
CA ASP A 771 -43.45 53.34 53.17
C ASP A 771 -43.22 53.00 54.68
N ASP A 772 -43.34 53.84 55.71
CA ASP A 772 -44.01 55.14 55.92
C ASP A 772 -43.37 55.89 57.13
N THR A 773 -43.68 57.18 57.29
CA THR A 773 -43.53 58.04 58.48
C THR A 773 -42.14 58.58 58.92
N GLY A 774 -42.02 59.92 58.85
CA GLY A 774 -42.09 60.69 60.10
C GLY A 774 -40.82 61.27 60.75
N ILE A 775 -40.55 62.55 60.47
CA ILE A 775 -40.03 63.59 61.40
C ILE A 775 -38.77 63.26 62.25
N GLY A 776 -37.66 63.96 61.99
CA GLY A 776 -36.84 64.54 63.07
C GLY A 776 -35.31 64.35 63.00
N ALA A 777 -34.64 65.38 62.48
CA ALA A 777 -33.39 66.01 62.97
C ALA A 777 -32.19 65.18 63.52
N ASP A 778 -31.01 65.69 63.13
CA ASP A 778 -29.75 65.79 63.89
C ASP A 778 -28.71 64.64 63.83
N ASP A 779 -27.69 64.89 63.00
CA ASP A 779 -26.24 64.89 63.28
C ASP A 779 -25.50 63.68 63.92
N THR A 780 -24.24 63.52 63.47
CA THR A 780 -23.17 62.61 63.96
C THR A 780 -23.46 61.09 63.86
N GLY A 781 -22.68 60.24 63.19
CA GLY A 781 -21.24 60.25 62.95
C GLY A 781 -20.58 58.98 63.54
N VAL A 782 -19.41 58.60 63.01
CA VAL A 782 -18.40 57.67 63.61
C VAL A 782 -18.63 56.15 63.54
N GLY A 783 -17.95 55.52 62.58
CA GLY A 783 -16.83 54.59 62.88
C GLY A 783 -17.07 53.06 62.90
N PRO A 784 -16.00 52.23 62.76
CA PRO A 784 -16.10 50.92 62.10
C PRO A 784 -15.47 49.71 62.82
N GLY A 785 -15.61 48.52 62.20
CA GLY A 785 -14.92 47.24 62.46
C GLY A 785 -15.87 46.04 62.32
N SER A 786 -15.50 44.80 61.97
CA SER A 786 -14.26 44.10 61.58
C SER A 786 -14.48 42.58 61.87
N GLY A 787 -14.04 41.63 61.03
CA GLY A 787 -13.75 40.25 61.51
C GLY A 787 -14.15 39.02 60.66
N ASP A 788 -13.15 38.41 60.01
CA ASP A 788 -12.80 36.97 59.85
C ASP A 788 -13.82 35.80 59.88
N GLY A 789 -13.60 34.79 58.99
CA GLY A 789 -13.08 33.48 59.47
C GLY A 789 -13.66 32.11 59.00
N GLY A 790 -13.18 31.56 57.87
CA GLY A 790 -12.63 30.18 57.64
C GLY A 790 -13.34 28.81 57.94
N LYS A 791 -13.49 27.96 56.89
CA LYS A 791 -13.08 26.50 56.68
C LYS A 791 -13.46 25.35 57.71
N PRO A 792 -13.30 24.02 57.41
CA PRO A 792 -13.36 23.17 56.17
C PRO A 792 -13.98 21.71 56.35
N ALA A 793 -13.70 20.76 55.40
CA ALA A 793 -13.66 19.25 55.47
C ALA A 793 -14.91 18.41 54.99
N CYS A 794 -14.87 17.17 54.45
CA CYS A 794 -13.81 16.18 54.02
C CYS A 794 -14.36 14.94 53.23
N GLY A 795 -13.52 14.25 52.40
CA GLY A 795 -13.63 12.85 51.89
C GLY A 795 -14.53 12.58 50.65
N GLY A 796 -14.31 11.63 49.71
CA GLY A 796 -13.28 10.60 49.47
C GLY A 796 -13.83 9.15 49.45
N CYS A 797 -13.45 8.15 48.62
CA CYS A 797 -12.51 8.00 47.47
C CYS A 797 -12.75 6.63 46.73
N ALA A 798 -12.53 6.47 45.40
CA ALA A 798 -12.05 5.23 44.70
C ALA A 798 -12.16 5.22 43.14
N HIS A 799 -11.09 4.81 42.46
CA HIS A 799 -10.99 4.30 41.05
C HIS A 799 -10.93 2.75 41.09
N PRO A 800 -11.11 1.95 40.00
CA PRO A 800 -10.61 2.20 38.63
C PRO A 800 -11.55 1.85 37.45
N GLY A 801 -11.17 2.31 36.25
CA GLY A 801 -11.76 1.91 34.98
C GLY A 801 -10.76 2.19 33.85
N ALA A 802 -10.43 1.17 33.05
CA ALA A 802 -9.63 1.32 31.84
C ALA A 802 -10.56 1.67 30.67
N SER A 803 -10.08 2.52 29.75
CA SER A 803 -10.83 2.97 28.58
C SER A 803 -10.49 2.10 27.36
N PRO A 804 -11.48 1.55 26.64
CA PRO A 804 -11.26 0.93 25.34
C PRO A 804 -11.49 1.97 24.22
N TRP A 805 -10.45 2.24 23.43
CA TRP A 805 -10.51 3.05 22.21
C TRP A 805 -9.58 2.44 21.17
N PHE A 806 -10.09 1.45 20.43
CA PHE A 806 -9.52 0.91 19.18
C PHE A 806 -10.62 0.03 18.54
N ALA A 807 -11.50 0.63 17.74
CA ALA A 807 -12.49 -0.02 16.86
C ALA A 807 -13.36 1.01 16.11
N LEU A 808 -12.75 1.97 15.38
CA LEU A 808 -13.47 2.78 14.38
C LEU A 808 -12.51 3.51 13.42
N GLY A 809 -11.70 2.76 12.66
CA GLY A 809 -10.71 3.30 11.71
C GLY A 809 -10.81 2.79 10.27
N LEU A 810 -11.76 1.92 9.95
CA LEU A 810 -11.69 1.02 8.78
C LEU A 810 -12.56 1.43 7.56
N VAL A 811 -13.07 2.66 7.50
CA VAL A 811 -14.03 3.08 6.43
C VAL A 811 -13.69 4.41 5.75
N LEU A 812 -12.78 5.22 6.31
CA LEU A 812 -12.43 6.53 5.73
C LEU A 812 -11.12 6.56 4.91
N ALA A 813 -10.21 5.61 5.11
CA ALA A 813 -8.93 5.55 4.39
C ALA A 813 -9.08 5.26 2.88
N LEU A 814 -10.10 4.48 2.48
CA LEU A 814 -10.34 4.05 1.10
C LEU A 814 -10.79 5.16 0.13
N SER A 815 -10.94 6.41 0.59
CA SER A 815 -11.44 7.53 -0.22
C SER A 815 -10.40 8.62 -0.55
N ARG A 816 -9.25 8.66 0.14
CA ARG A 816 -8.27 9.76 0.04
C ARG A 816 -6.91 9.41 -0.57
N ARG A 817 -6.73 8.18 -1.10
CA ARG A 817 -5.51 7.75 -1.81
C ARG A 817 -5.76 7.12 -3.20
N ARG A 818 -6.93 7.36 -3.82
CA ARG A 818 -7.25 6.96 -5.22
C ARG A 818 -6.98 8.07 -6.25
N ARG A 819 -6.05 8.96 -5.93
CA ARG A 819 -5.51 10.04 -6.79
C ARG A 819 -4.05 10.31 -6.39
N ARG A 820 -3.22 9.33 -6.67
CA ARG A 820 -1.91 9.47 -7.32
C ARG A 820 -1.84 8.28 -8.29
#